data_AF-A0A1J4RSM6-F1
#
_entry.id   AF-A0A1J4RSM6-F1
#
_cell.length_a   1.000
_cell.length_b   1.000
_cell.length_c   1.000
_cell.angle_alpha   90.00
_cell.angle_beta   90.00
_cell.angle_gamma   90.00
#
_symmetry.space_group_name_H-M   'P 1'
#
loop_
_entity.id
_entity.type
_entity.pdbx_description
1 polymer ?
#
loop_
_entity_poly.entity_id
_entity_poly.type
_entity_poly.pdbx_seq_one_letter_code
_entity_poly.pdbx_strand_id
1 'polypeptide(L)'
;MLENQIADSKPEKQESNTNASAVEILRGAINQNPGYYSQDRRLLGLSSALISLGENDEALKIIGEVVGRGEFLANADKSWNEIQPALIVGRLLYSAGRVEQAKPYFQQAEKAPLNEENPFFLIKAYRESGLTNELRRLLVKLADSEDTDSIATAIYNSLESGFETEAKGMLKKFKQRLKELEEVPETAKHRNERLIRKNLQAASFTARLEPGSAEIDKYTQAALDLVPNLPGDYGTRQPFPVVSSIGLLVRAGKRDQVAPLMELLAENEHKKHALLTIADESIVHGDRQIVETYYNQALLIDSKEELFPEIYTKQVRILKFLGLDDKIPAVADQVNSALDNNHKDDSGWRMTLAENFIKQLTASGYVVIAEGFLKSQFMDRGYSGIDSLGRLAIVIGGKISPPFFMELLCCIEPKDRINLFLGDYHARDVFGASRFADHITEQPQSMDFDHLKLAILRLSETHAFQATQEFVKSHIDQADQAQVADCIKFLMLEGGTLKEIGDLLDVIPVLKEKISLDRISQYQALVGNDQVKGVLFSVRNRRILKYLARHGIVTESKHLFYLDTSTLIRINNVLYELQSDKQKLDKLDAAQSFLTQIMSQRTTHMPSVMLCAEKLNLRLEDQLVQQSIVTALDQLGGVTPILFKKFLDTPEAERPAFIAGVKKFRGMFYQNQTLTPELVGLSPDNFDELLAEYITILFKPVGFSADKVLEFMKHLKTWSYQRDLPQELSERIKLAGKHWNQEKGCFVVDINIEELEYRWKPNAELDPKTMMLANSLYQGLSLFSQPLNPEKDNQLRRAGLITLIKQANTIQPHETTVKMKPGQGNVPLLAQLLSILPYEQLESLQTFAQTLQKGDPTEIHAALNRVKEILGVKTSQGYSPGVIIHDHWKNAVKKWLEMTDETSRQDILRLLSTDSVASAAEQLQTLFEESVLTKTTAILSREEKKFEVIKSTAENSKKKTVKMYVSKNIPSFFAKASAGICTANDVELFARSDHFHINVVDEESDEIIGNIQAYLVPQNSQSYLMLRGINPTVSFVDIGNVRGLIEGTLTVGREIAQASDLDGLTLSESLGSWHADSNRPEVASVIRSDYLTPSREMELAEQFPIASNTHISKVYLFWEKQQEKVK
;
A
#
# COMPACT_ATOMS: atom_id res chain seq x y z
N MET A 1 2.70 4.79 33.20
CA MET A 1 3.15 4.10 34.45
C MET A 1 4.24 3.07 34.17
N LEU A 2 3.99 2.06 33.32
CA LEU A 2 5.04 1.12 32.88
C LEU A 2 6.26 1.85 32.30
N GLU A 3 6.01 2.90 31.50
CA GLU A 3 7.03 3.81 30.94
C GLU A 3 7.87 4.54 32.00
N ASN A 4 7.33 4.77 33.20
CA ASN A 4 8.07 5.40 34.30
C ASN A 4 8.95 4.36 35.00
N GLN A 5 8.45 3.14 35.20
CA GLN A 5 9.24 2.05 35.78
C GLN A 5 10.42 1.66 34.88
N ILE A 6 10.28 1.79 33.55
CA ILE A 6 11.36 1.64 32.56
C ILE A 6 12.39 2.79 32.64
N ALA A 7 12.07 3.93 33.25
CA ALA A 7 12.99 5.04 33.45
C ALA A 7 13.85 4.92 34.73
N ASP A 8 13.39 4.14 35.72
CA ASP A 8 14.00 4.04 37.05
C ASP A 8 14.86 2.77 37.26
N SER A 9 14.63 1.70 36.48
CA SER A 9 15.38 0.44 36.59
C SER A 9 16.79 0.52 35.98
N LYS A 10 17.79 0.83 36.82
CA LYS A 10 19.22 0.73 36.45
C LYS A 10 19.65 -0.75 36.35
N PRO A 11 20.23 -1.22 35.23
CA PRO A 11 20.89 -2.50 35.16
C PRO A 11 22.29 -2.42 35.79
N GLU A 12 22.64 -3.38 36.66
CA GLU A 12 24.05 -3.68 36.92
C GLU A 12 24.59 -4.64 35.83
N LYS A 13 25.89 -4.50 35.57
CA LYS A 13 26.65 -5.06 34.44
C LYS A 13 26.22 -6.47 33.95
N GLN A 14 25.60 -6.52 32.78
CA GLN A 14 25.75 -7.61 31.81
C GLN A 14 25.62 -7.07 30.38
N GLU A 15 26.42 -7.59 29.45
CA GLU A 15 26.61 -7.02 28.11
C GLU A 15 25.98 -7.91 27.03
N SER A 16 25.00 -7.41 26.28
CA SER A 16 24.85 -7.72 24.84
C SER A 16 23.78 -6.86 24.14
N ASN A 17 23.91 -6.76 22.81
CA ASN A 17 22.86 -6.66 21.78
C ASN A 17 21.64 -5.74 22.05
N THR A 18 21.54 -4.60 21.34
CA THR A 18 20.61 -3.51 21.72
C THR A 18 19.12 -3.73 21.38
N ASN A 19 18.75 -4.46 20.33
CA ASN A 19 17.33 -4.75 20.05
C ASN A 19 16.84 -5.91 20.92
N ALA A 20 17.68 -6.92 21.16
CA ALA A 20 17.47 -7.88 22.23
C ALA A 20 17.33 -7.16 23.59
N SER A 21 18.18 -6.18 23.91
CA SER A 21 18.08 -5.36 25.12
C SER A 21 16.77 -4.55 25.19
N ALA A 22 16.23 -4.03 24.09
CA ALA A 22 14.91 -3.39 24.10
C ALA A 22 13.79 -4.39 24.44
N VAL A 23 13.81 -5.57 23.81
CA VAL A 23 12.87 -6.67 24.07
C VAL A 23 13.04 -7.25 25.48
N GLU A 24 14.26 -7.34 26.01
CA GLU A 24 14.58 -7.84 27.36
C GLU A 24 14.34 -6.80 28.46
N ILE A 25 14.49 -5.50 28.19
CA ILE A 25 14.04 -4.44 29.09
C ILE A 25 12.51 -4.48 29.19
N LEU A 26 11.81 -4.70 28.08
CA LEU A 26 10.34 -4.80 28.08
C LEU A 26 9.85 -6.12 28.72
N ARG A 27 10.40 -7.28 28.34
CA ARG A 27 10.15 -8.57 29.02
C ARG A 27 10.53 -8.50 30.52
N GLY A 28 11.61 -7.81 30.85
CA GLY A 28 12.10 -7.59 32.22
C GLY A 28 11.15 -6.71 33.05
N ALA A 29 10.72 -5.56 32.52
CA ALA A 29 9.73 -4.70 33.17
C ALA A 29 8.36 -5.40 33.34
N ILE A 30 7.99 -6.27 32.40
CA ILE A 30 6.81 -7.16 32.51
C ILE A 30 6.99 -8.16 33.66
N ASN A 31 8.15 -8.83 33.74
CA ASN A 31 8.43 -9.83 34.76
C ASN A 31 8.61 -9.24 36.18
N GLN A 32 9.12 -8.02 36.30
CA GLN A 32 9.37 -7.35 37.60
C GLN A 32 8.11 -6.78 38.27
N ASN A 33 6.97 -6.70 37.57
CA ASN A 33 5.70 -6.20 38.12
C ASN A 33 4.57 -7.23 37.97
N PRO A 34 4.42 -8.20 38.88
CA PRO A 34 3.37 -9.22 38.78
C PRO A 34 1.95 -8.69 39.11
N GLY A 35 1.82 -7.54 39.78
CA GLY A 35 0.62 -7.23 40.58
C GLY A 35 -0.59 -6.54 39.91
N TYR A 36 -0.59 -6.19 38.61
CA TYR A 36 -1.68 -5.35 38.04
C TYR A 36 -2.23 -5.71 36.65
N TYR A 37 -1.58 -6.59 35.89
CA TYR A 37 -2.11 -7.13 34.63
C TYR A 37 -1.58 -8.55 34.41
N SER A 38 -2.32 -9.41 33.73
CA SER A 38 -1.78 -10.69 33.23
C SER A 38 -0.50 -10.46 32.42
N GLN A 39 0.41 -11.43 32.43
CA GLN A 39 1.68 -11.33 31.72
C GLN A 39 1.42 -11.14 30.21
N ASP A 40 0.44 -11.87 29.70
CA ASP A 40 0.14 -12.02 28.27
C ASP A 40 -0.51 -10.77 27.66
N ARG A 41 -1.36 -10.05 28.41
CA ARG A 41 -1.88 -8.73 27.98
C ARG A 41 -0.74 -7.74 27.71
N ARG A 42 0.36 -7.85 28.46
CA ARG A 42 1.53 -6.99 28.30
C ARG A 42 2.45 -7.48 27.18
N LEU A 43 2.54 -8.79 26.98
CA LEU A 43 3.20 -9.39 25.81
C LEU A 43 2.49 -9.02 24.49
N LEU A 44 1.15 -8.97 24.44
CA LEU A 44 0.44 -8.45 23.25
C LEU A 44 0.65 -6.95 23.01
N GLY A 45 0.73 -6.16 24.09
CA GLY A 45 1.15 -4.76 23.99
C GLY A 45 2.55 -4.60 23.42
N LEU A 46 3.48 -5.48 23.80
CA LEU A 46 4.83 -5.55 23.28
C LEU A 46 4.86 -5.95 21.78
N SER A 47 4.11 -6.99 21.37
CA SER A 47 3.97 -7.36 19.95
C SER A 47 3.39 -6.24 19.10
N SER A 48 2.42 -5.46 19.62
CA SER A 48 1.86 -4.29 18.93
C SER A 48 2.92 -3.22 18.68
N ALA A 49 3.76 -2.92 19.67
CA ALA A 49 4.88 -2.00 19.52
C ALA A 49 5.94 -2.51 18.54
N LEU A 50 6.25 -3.81 18.54
CA LEU A 50 7.24 -4.42 17.65
C LEU A 50 6.79 -4.43 16.18
N ILE A 51 5.53 -4.77 15.87
CA ILE A 51 4.98 -4.65 14.51
C ILE A 51 5.02 -3.19 14.03
N SER A 52 4.70 -2.24 14.92
CA SER A 52 4.79 -0.80 14.63
C SER A 52 6.22 -0.29 14.40
N LEU A 53 7.24 -1.11 14.67
CA LEU A 53 8.66 -0.85 14.45
C LEU A 53 9.25 -1.72 13.31
N GLY A 54 8.43 -2.53 12.62
CA GLY A 54 8.87 -3.46 11.58
C GLY A 54 9.47 -4.78 12.09
N GLU A 55 9.61 -4.95 13.41
CA GLU A 55 10.18 -6.14 14.09
C GLU A 55 9.16 -7.30 14.12
N ASN A 56 8.61 -7.63 12.95
CA ASN A 56 7.48 -8.52 12.79
C ASN A 56 7.75 -9.94 13.29
N ASP A 57 8.94 -10.51 13.10
CA ASP A 57 9.19 -11.90 13.47
C ASP A 57 9.34 -12.11 14.99
N GLU A 58 9.95 -11.18 15.74
CA GLU A 58 9.94 -11.23 17.22
C GLU A 58 8.54 -10.91 17.77
N ALA A 59 7.78 -10.02 17.12
CA ALA A 59 6.38 -9.77 17.47
C ALA A 59 5.50 -11.02 17.29
N LEU A 60 5.67 -11.73 16.17
CA LEU A 60 5.01 -12.99 15.84
C LEU A 60 5.41 -14.11 16.81
N LYS A 61 6.69 -14.17 17.18
CA LYS A 61 7.19 -15.09 18.22
C LYS A 61 6.54 -14.80 19.58
N ILE A 62 6.38 -13.53 19.98
CA ILE A 62 5.72 -13.16 21.24
C ILE A 62 4.19 -13.41 21.18
N ILE A 63 3.55 -13.22 20.03
CA ILE A 63 2.16 -13.66 19.80
C ILE A 63 2.07 -15.19 19.95
N GLY A 64 3.02 -15.93 19.37
CA GLY A 64 3.15 -17.38 19.50
C GLY A 64 3.38 -17.84 20.95
N GLU A 65 4.17 -17.11 21.73
CA GLU A 65 4.33 -17.36 23.18
C GLU A 65 3.02 -17.14 23.94
N VAL A 66 2.27 -16.06 23.65
CA VAL A 66 0.98 -15.77 24.28
C VAL A 66 -0.09 -16.81 23.93
N VAL A 67 -0.21 -17.15 22.65
CA VAL A 67 -1.17 -18.12 22.13
C VAL A 67 -0.83 -19.53 22.59
N GLY A 68 0.45 -19.92 22.50
CA GLY A 68 0.95 -21.25 22.83
C GLY A 68 0.88 -21.61 24.31
N ARG A 69 0.69 -20.63 25.21
CA ARG A 69 0.39 -20.87 26.62
C ARG A 69 -1.00 -21.48 26.84
N GLY A 70 -1.95 -21.26 25.92
CA GLY A 70 -3.35 -21.72 26.00
C GLY A 70 -4.19 -21.03 27.09
N GLU A 71 -3.68 -20.94 28.31
CA GLU A 71 -4.34 -20.35 29.48
C GLU A 71 -4.80 -18.91 29.27
N PHE A 72 -4.12 -18.10 28.44
CA PHE A 72 -4.53 -16.71 28.21
C PHE A 72 -5.91 -16.59 27.54
N LEU A 73 -6.28 -17.54 26.68
CA LEU A 73 -7.60 -17.57 26.03
C LEU A 73 -8.65 -18.30 26.89
N ALA A 74 -8.23 -19.11 27.86
CA ALA A 74 -9.12 -19.89 28.74
C ALA A 74 -9.41 -19.21 30.10
N ASN A 75 -8.47 -18.42 30.61
CA ASN A 75 -8.49 -17.79 31.94
C ASN A 75 -8.56 -16.24 31.87
N ALA A 76 -9.05 -15.68 30.77
CA ALA A 76 -9.31 -14.25 30.66
C ALA A 76 -10.40 -13.83 31.68
N ASP A 77 -10.00 -13.14 32.74
CA ASP A 77 -10.90 -12.74 33.83
C ASP A 77 -12.08 -11.90 33.31
N LYS A 78 -13.26 -12.07 33.94
CA LYS A 78 -14.57 -11.55 33.50
C LYS A 78 -14.67 -10.02 33.43
N SER A 79 -13.63 -9.31 33.86
CA SER A 79 -13.46 -7.87 33.71
C SER A 79 -12.86 -7.45 32.36
N TRP A 80 -12.27 -8.38 31.59
CA TRP A 80 -11.61 -8.10 30.31
C TRP A 80 -12.15 -8.98 29.19
N ASN A 81 -13.31 -8.58 28.64
CA ASN A 81 -14.07 -9.28 27.61
C ASN A 81 -13.17 -9.86 26.49
N GLU A 82 -13.27 -11.17 26.27
CA GLU A 82 -12.49 -12.04 25.36
C GLU A 82 -12.31 -11.48 23.93
N ILE A 83 -13.26 -10.63 23.50
CA ILE A 83 -13.24 -9.83 22.27
C ILE A 83 -11.92 -9.10 22.07
N GLN A 84 -11.37 -8.47 23.12
CA GLN A 84 -10.21 -7.59 22.99
C GLN A 84 -8.92 -8.38 22.72
N PRO A 85 -8.56 -9.43 23.49
CA PRO A 85 -7.50 -10.37 23.12
C PRO A 85 -7.57 -10.82 21.65
N ALA A 86 -8.72 -11.34 21.21
CA ALA A 86 -8.90 -11.86 19.86
C ALA A 86 -8.79 -10.77 18.79
N LEU A 87 -9.49 -9.65 18.95
CA LEU A 87 -9.47 -8.55 17.98
C LEU A 87 -8.08 -7.90 17.88
N ILE A 88 -7.33 -7.85 18.98
CA ILE A 88 -5.94 -7.38 18.99
C ILE A 88 -5.05 -8.38 18.25
N VAL A 89 -5.04 -9.67 18.60
CA VAL A 89 -4.20 -10.68 17.93
C VAL A 89 -4.52 -10.76 16.43
N GLY A 90 -5.79 -10.71 16.05
CA GLY A 90 -6.20 -10.63 14.64
C GLY A 90 -5.65 -9.38 13.93
N ARG A 91 -5.80 -8.18 14.52
CA ARG A 91 -5.23 -6.95 13.94
C ARG A 91 -3.70 -7.03 13.82
N LEU A 92 -3.00 -7.60 14.80
CA LEU A 92 -1.54 -7.73 14.79
C LEU A 92 -1.06 -8.71 13.72
N LEU A 93 -1.64 -9.91 13.64
CA LEU A 93 -1.33 -10.89 12.60
C LEU A 93 -1.63 -10.35 11.20
N TYR A 94 -2.73 -9.60 11.04
CA TYR A 94 -3.06 -8.94 9.78
C TYR A 94 -2.02 -7.87 9.40
N SER A 95 -1.64 -7.01 10.35
CA SER A 95 -0.64 -5.95 10.12
C SER A 95 0.76 -6.51 9.83
N ALA A 96 1.08 -7.72 10.30
CA ALA A 96 2.29 -8.47 9.94
C ALA A 96 2.16 -9.27 8.62
N GLY A 97 1.11 -9.02 7.82
CA GLY A 97 0.86 -9.68 6.53
C GLY A 97 0.43 -11.16 6.63
N ARG A 98 0.08 -11.67 7.82
CA ARG A 98 -0.30 -13.06 8.06
C ARG A 98 -1.82 -13.25 8.02
N VAL A 99 -2.45 -12.88 6.89
CA VAL A 99 -3.93 -12.79 6.74
C VAL A 99 -4.66 -14.06 7.17
N GLU A 100 -4.24 -15.24 6.70
CA GLU A 100 -4.87 -16.52 7.08
C GLU A 100 -4.64 -16.90 8.55
N GLN A 101 -3.58 -16.40 9.20
CA GLN A 101 -3.38 -16.58 10.64
C GLN A 101 -4.23 -15.61 11.47
N ALA A 102 -4.54 -14.42 10.95
CA ALA A 102 -5.42 -13.43 11.59
C ALA A 102 -6.91 -13.86 11.59
N LYS A 103 -7.32 -14.52 10.52
CA LYS A 103 -8.68 -15.01 10.22
C LYS A 103 -9.40 -15.71 11.41
N PRO A 104 -8.84 -16.73 12.08
CA PRO A 104 -9.48 -17.35 13.24
C PRO A 104 -9.72 -16.39 14.42
N TYR A 105 -8.85 -15.39 14.62
CA TYR A 105 -9.01 -14.41 15.71
C TYR A 105 -10.05 -13.34 15.39
N PHE A 106 -10.19 -12.94 14.12
CA PHE A 106 -11.32 -12.10 13.71
C PHE A 106 -12.66 -12.86 13.86
N GLN A 107 -12.70 -14.14 13.47
CA GLN A 107 -13.87 -15.01 13.68
C GLN A 107 -14.17 -15.23 15.19
N GLN A 108 -13.15 -15.24 16.06
CA GLN A 108 -13.33 -15.26 17.51
C GLN A 108 -13.89 -13.92 18.04
N ALA A 109 -13.37 -12.78 17.56
CA ALA A 109 -13.89 -11.46 17.92
C ALA A 109 -15.34 -11.22 17.42
N GLU A 110 -15.70 -11.78 16.26
CA GLU A 110 -17.05 -11.67 15.68
C GLU A 110 -18.13 -12.38 16.51
N LYS A 111 -17.77 -13.39 17.32
CA LYS A 111 -18.71 -14.09 18.22
C LYS A 111 -19.27 -13.20 19.35
N ALA A 112 -18.75 -12.00 19.52
CA ALA A 112 -19.10 -11.10 20.61
C ALA A 112 -20.28 -10.13 20.34
N PRO A 113 -20.78 -9.43 21.38
CA PRO A 113 -21.79 -8.37 21.26
C PRO A 113 -21.32 -7.17 20.42
N LEU A 114 -22.29 -6.52 19.76
CA LEU A 114 -22.09 -5.45 18.78
C LEU A 114 -22.75 -4.14 19.28
N ASN A 115 -22.08 -2.99 19.10
CA ASN A 115 -22.44 -1.66 19.66
C ASN A 115 -21.97 -0.48 18.73
N GLU A 116 -21.63 0.74 19.24
CA GLU A 116 -21.16 1.94 18.46
C GLU A 116 -19.63 2.36 18.37
N GLU A 117 -18.66 1.84 19.18
CA GLU A 117 -17.17 1.62 18.89
C GLU A 117 -16.61 0.10 18.88
N ASN A 118 -16.19 -0.54 17.73
CA ASN A 118 -15.91 -2.03 17.39
C ASN A 118 -16.60 -2.91 16.21
N PRO A 119 -17.93 -3.09 15.91
CA PRO A 119 -18.57 -3.21 14.58
C PRO A 119 -18.00 -2.51 13.38
N PHE A 120 -18.15 -1.20 13.20
CA PHE A 120 -17.62 -0.52 12.01
C PHE A 120 -16.18 -0.96 11.52
N PHE A 121 -15.31 -1.53 12.37
CA PHE A 121 -14.02 -2.17 12.01
C PHE A 121 -14.12 -3.37 11.10
N LEU A 122 -14.91 -4.36 11.49
CA LEU A 122 -14.70 -5.74 11.04
C LEU A 122 -14.99 -5.88 9.54
N ILE A 123 -15.83 -5.03 8.95
CA ILE A 123 -16.06 -4.98 7.49
C ILE A 123 -15.06 -4.10 6.77
N LYS A 124 -14.48 -3.06 7.39
CA LYS A 124 -13.33 -2.38 6.79
C LYS A 124 -12.23 -3.44 6.63
N ALA A 125 -11.87 -4.08 7.75
CA ALA A 125 -10.97 -5.24 7.78
C ALA A 125 -11.36 -6.36 6.81
N TYR A 126 -12.60 -6.85 6.77
CA TYR A 126 -13.00 -7.96 5.88
C TYR A 126 -13.06 -7.56 4.40
N ARG A 127 -13.53 -6.35 4.06
CA ARG A 127 -13.48 -5.80 2.68
C ARG A 127 -12.04 -5.68 2.21
N GLU A 128 -11.18 -5.12 3.05
CA GLU A 128 -9.78 -4.78 2.76
C GLU A 128 -8.85 -6.00 2.80
N SER A 129 -9.26 -7.07 3.50
CA SER A 129 -8.63 -8.39 3.45
C SER A 129 -9.16 -9.29 2.32
N GLY A 130 -10.12 -8.82 1.52
CA GLY A 130 -10.82 -9.64 0.51
C GLY A 130 -11.71 -10.76 1.08
N LEU A 131 -11.89 -10.83 2.41
CA LEU A 131 -12.67 -11.82 3.17
C LEU A 131 -14.18 -11.61 2.96
N THR A 132 -14.62 -11.84 1.72
CA THR A 132 -15.94 -11.47 1.19
C THR A 132 -17.08 -12.23 1.85
N ASN A 133 -16.82 -13.46 2.33
CA ASN A 133 -17.80 -14.31 3.01
C ASN A 133 -18.00 -13.89 4.48
N GLU A 134 -16.93 -13.50 5.16
CA GLU A 134 -16.93 -12.93 6.51
C GLU A 134 -17.64 -11.56 6.50
N LEU A 135 -17.29 -10.70 5.54
CA LEU A 135 -18.00 -9.47 5.17
C LEU A 135 -19.50 -9.73 5.03
N ARG A 136 -19.90 -10.69 4.18
CA ARG A 136 -21.31 -11.05 3.94
C ARG A 136 -22.04 -11.56 5.18
N ARG A 137 -21.42 -12.44 5.98
CA ARG A 137 -22.00 -12.95 7.24
C ARG A 137 -22.28 -11.82 8.22
N LEU A 138 -21.36 -10.88 8.34
CA LEU A 138 -21.45 -9.79 9.31
C LEU A 138 -22.44 -8.70 8.87
N LEU A 139 -22.60 -8.47 7.56
CA LEU A 139 -23.74 -7.70 6.99
C LEU A 139 -25.08 -8.25 7.47
N VAL A 140 -25.28 -9.57 7.31
CA VAL A 140 -26.52 -10.26 7.69
C VAL A 140 -26.76 -10.18 9.19
N LYS A 141 -25.73 -10.45 10.02
CA LYS A 141 -25.82 -10.42 11.50
C LYS A 141 -26.39 -9.10 12.06
N LEU A 142 -26.17 -7.99 11.37
CA LEU A 142 -26.63 -6.67 11.80
C LEU A 142 -27.80 -6.11 10.97
N ALA A 143 -28.29 -6.87 9.97
CA ALA A 143 -29.65 -6.70 9.45
C ALA A 143 -30.70 -7.16 10.48
N ASP A 144 -30.29 -7.88 11.51
CA ASP A 144 -31.09 -8.25 12.69
C ASP A 144 -30.95 -7.22 13.84
N SER A 145 -30.44 -6.02 13.54
CA SER A 145 -30.45 -4.87 14.46
C SER A 145 -31.86 -4.31 14.67
N GLU A 146 -32.15 -3.82 15.87
CA GLU A 146 -33.42 -3.18 16.22
C GLU A 146 -33.54 -1.69 15.80
N ASP A 147 -32.44 -1.05 15.40
CA ASP A 147 -32.44 0.38 15.04
C ASP A 147 -32.62 0.59 13.53
N THR A 148 -33.75 1.18 13.08
CA THR A 148 -33.97 1.55 11.66
C THR A 148 -32.94 2.51 11.11
N ASP A 149 -32.33 3.34 11.95
CA ASP A 149 -31.30 4.24 11.48
C ASP A 149 -30.03 3.46 11.21
N SER A 150 -29.75 2.41 11.98
CA SER A 150 -28.87 1.25 11.69
C SER A 150 -29.53 0.19 10.80
N ILE A 151 -30.46 0.62 9.93
CA ILE A 151 -30.90 0.01 8.68
C ILE A 151 -31.06 1.14 7.58
N ALA A 152 -30.40 2.34 7.71
CA ALA A 152 -30.32 3.53 6.77
C ALA A 152 -29.05 4.22 5.97
N THR A 153 -27.68 4.04 5.73
CA THR A 153 -26.24 3.45 6.04
C THR A 153 -25.42 1.95 6.16
N ALA A 154 -25.55 0.54 5.84
CA ALA A 154 -26.53 -0.69 5.44
C ALA A 154 -28.07 -0.89 4.69
N ILE A 155 -28.68 -0.75 3.43
CA ILE A 155 -28.53 -0.72 1.87
C ILE A 155 -28.62 0.70 1.20
N TYR A 156 -27.48 1.14 0.64
CA TYR A 156 -27.08 1.48 -0.73
C TYR A 156 -25.75 0.72 -1.09
N ASN A 157 -24.51 0.95 -0.58
CA ASN A 157 -23.36 -0.04 -0.33
C ASN A 157 -23.44 -1.61 -0.45
N SER A 158 -24.55 -2.38 -0.50
CA SER A 158 -24.58 -3.76 -1.09
C SER A 158 -24.98 -3.75 -2.55
N LEU A 159 -25.54 -2.63 -3.01
CA LEU A 159 -25.36 -2.12 -4.36
C LEU A 159 -23.86 -1.89 -4.55
N GLU A 160 -23.21 -1.01 -3.76
CA GLU A 160 -21.79 -0.72 -4.00
C GLU A 160 -20.84 -1.93 -3.75
N SER A 161 -21.25 -2.95 -2.98
CA SER A 161 -20.52 -4.23 -2.82
C SER A 161 -21.09 -5.40 -3.66
N GLY A 162 -22.11 -5.16 -4.49
CA GLY A 162 -22.70 -6.14 -5.42
C GLY A 162 -23.53 -7.30 -4.82
N PHE A 163 -23.75 -7.36 -3.50
CA PHE A 163 -24.52 -8.42 -2.82
C PHE A 163 -26.04 -8.22 -2.93
N GLU A 164 -26.57 -7.98 -4.13
CA GLU A 164 -27.99 -7.65 -4.35
C GLU A 164 -28.98 -8.67 -3.75
N THR A 165 -28.59 -9.93 -3.51
CA THR A 165 -29.49 -10.99 -3.03
C THR A 165 -29.58 -11.07 -1.51
N GLU A 166 -28.45 -10.95 -0.81
CA GLU A 166 -28.38 -10.91 0.66
C GLU A 166 -28.98 -9.62 1.15
N ALA A 167 -28.62 -8.56 0.43
CA ALA A 167 -29.31 -7.31 0.48
C ALA A 167 -30.82 -7.52 0.43
N LYS A 168 -31.32 -8.17 -0.63
CA LYS A 168 -32.72 -8.57 -0.78
C LYS A 168 -33.27 -9.44 0.39
N GLY A 169 -32.51 -9.86 1.40
CA GLY A 169 -33.10 -10.39 2.64
C GLY A 169 -33.75 -9.33 3.54
N MET A 170 -33.45 -8.03 3.36
CA MET A 170 -33.33 -7.13 4.51
C MET A 170 -34.18 -5.84 4.50
N LEU A 171 -34.54 -5.21 3.36
CA LEU A 171 -35.56 -4.12 3.39
C LEU A 171 -36.92 -4.61 3.83
N LYS A 172 -37.20 -5.90 3.66
CA LYS A 172 -38.36 -6.52 4.28
C LYS A 172 -38.39 -6.27 5.79
N LYS A 173 -37.22 -6.27 6.44
CA LYS A 173 -37.03 -5.90 7.85
C LYS A 173 -37.13 -4.38 8.06
N PHE A 174 -36.49 -3.55 7.22
CA PHE A 174 -36.64 -2.09 7.29
C PHE A 174 -38.09 -1.63 7.18
N LYS A 175 -38.86 -2.16 6.22
CA LYS A 175 -40.30 -1.92 6.04
C LYS A 175 -41.11 -2.32 7.26
N GLN A 176 -40.83 -3.48 7.84
CA GLN A 176 -41.48 -3.93 9.07
C GLN A 176 -41.17 -2.95 10.21
N ARG A 177 -39.90 -2.60 10.41
CA ARG A 177 -39.46 -1.70 11.47
C ARG A 177 -39.86 -0.24 11.24
N LEU A 178 -40.11 0.15 9.99
CA LEU A 178 -40.71 1.43 9.59
C LEU A 178 -42.20 1.47 9.98
N LYS A 179 -42.97 0.41 9.72
CA LYS A 179 -44.33 0.29 10.28
C LYS A 179 -44.33 0.32 11.81
N GLU A 180 -43.33 -0.29 12.46
CA GLU A 180 -43.19 -0.21 13.92
C GLU A 180 -42.88 1.24 14.37
N LEU A 181 -42.10 2.04 13.63
CA LEU A 181 -41.97 3.49 13.86
C LEU A 181 -43.26 4.27 13.62
N GLU A 182 -44.09 3.87 12.65
CA GLU A 182 -45.41 4.46 12.41
C GLU A 182 -46.34 4.26 13.61
N GLU A 183 -46.07 3.28 14.49
CA GLU A 183 -46.83 3.02 15.73
C GLU A 183 -46.24 3.72 16.98
N VAL A 184 -45.01 4.26 16.93
CA VAL A 184 -44.38 4.94 18.10
C VAL A 184 -44.92 6.37 18.31
N PRO A 185 -45.36 6.75 19.53
CA PRO A 185 -45.81 8.11 19.84
C PRO A 185 -44.65 9.10 20.07
N GLU A 186 -43.77 9.29 19.08
CA GLU A 186 -42.81 10.42 19.04
C GLU A 186 -43.55 11.76 18.80
N THR A 187 -42.89 12.88 19.15
CA THR A 187 -43.44 14.23 18.91
C THR A 187 -43.60 14.50 17.40
N ALA A 188 -44.81 14.95 17.02
CA ALA A 188 -45.27 14.90 15.63
C ALA A 188 -44.32 15.55 14.60
N LYS A 189 -43.63 16.65 14.95
CA LYS A 189 -42.73 17.34 14.00
C LYS A 189 -41.57 16.46 13.54
N HIS A 190 -40.81 15.87 14.46
CA HIS A 190 -39.67 15.02 14.09
C HIS A 190 -40.12 13.63 13.63
N ARG A 191 -41.23 13.10 14.18
CA ARG A 191 -41.83 11.85 13.71
C ARG A 191 -42.23 11.94 12.23
N ASN A 192 -42.94 12.98 11.82
CA ASN A 192 -43.41 13.12 10.43
C ASN A 192 -42.23 13.31 9.47
N GLU A 193 -41.25 14.13 9.80
CA GLU A 193 -40.03 14.33 8.99
C GLU A 193 -39.24 13.02 8.82
N ARG A 194 -39.04 12.28 9.93
CA ARG A 194 -38.36 10.98 9.94
C ARG A 194 -39.15 9.94 9.15
N LEU A 195 -40.48 9.85 9.32
CA LEU A 195 -41.34 8.94 8.58
C LEU A 195 -41.39 9.26 7.08
N ILE A 196 -41.51 10.53 6.68
CA ILE A 196 -41.43 10.95 5.26
C ILE A 196 -40.10 10.49 4.68
N ARG A 197 -38.96 10.81 5.34
CA ARG A 197 -37.64 10.41 4.85
C ARG A 197 -37.49 8.88 4.77
N LYS A 198 -37.99 8.13 5.75
CA LYS A 198 -37.89 6.66 5.77
C LYS A 198 -38.85 5.99 4.76
N ASN A 199 -40.06 6.51 4.56
CA ASN A 199 -41.00 6.04 3.54
C ASN A 199 -40.50 6.36 2.12
N LEU A 200 -39.81 7.47 1.90
CA LEU A 200 -39.15 7.78 0.61
C LEU A 200 -37.85 7.00 0.41
N GLN A 201 -37.06 6.79 1.47
CA GLN A 201 -35.92 5.87 1.42
C GLN A 201 -36.39 4.46 1.06
N ALA A 202 -37.49 4.00 1.65
CA ALA A 202 -38.19 2.81 1.19
C ALA A 202 -38.53 2.97 -0.31
N ALA A 203 -39.43 3.89 -0.72
CA ALA A 203 -39.82 4.08 -2.12
C ALA A 203 -38.66 4.07 -3.15
N SER A 204 -37.47 4.56 -2.80
CA SER A 204 -36.25 4.49 -3.62
C SER A 204 -35.51 3.15 -3.61
N PHE A 205 -35.14 2.63 -2.44
CA PHE A 205 -34.46 1.32 -2.35
C PHE A 205 -35.38 0.17 -2.71
N THR A 206 -36.69 0.43 -2.61
CA THR A 206 -37.71 -0.40 -3.18
C THR A 206 -37.59 -0.32 -4.72
N ALA A 207 -37.89 0.82 -5.32
CA ALA A 207 -37.90 1.05 -6.77
C ALA A 207 -36.74 0.42 -7.55
N ARG A 208 -35.50 0.55 -7.05
CA ARG A 208 -34.30 0.17 -7.81
C ARG A 208 -34.22 -1.33 -8.16
N LEU A 209 -34.91 -2.26 -7.46
CA LEU A 209 -34.58 -3.71 -7.56
C LEU A 209 -35.70 -4.75 -7.75
N GLU A 210 -36.94 -4.36 -8.04
CA GLU A 210 -37.90 -5.23 -8.78
C GLU A 210 -38.78 -4.39 -9.78
N PRO A 211 -38.33 -3.19 -10.23
CA PRO A 211 -39.06 -1.93 -10.60
C PRO A 211 -40.50 -1.89 -11.20
N GLY A 212 -41.27 -0.80 -10.91
CA GLY A 212 -42.69 -0.52 -11.31
C GLY A 212 -43.93 -0.81 -10.38
N SER A 213 -43.93 -0.65 -9.03
CA SER A 213 -44.85 -1.40 -8.09
C SER A 213 -46.10 -0.73 -7.54
N ALA A 214 -47.07 -1.55 -7.11
CA ALA A 214 -48.12 -1.22 -6.13
C ALA A 214 -47.65 -0.85 -4.69
N GLU A 215 -46.59 -1.46 -4.13
CA GLU A 215 -46.05 -1.02 -2.83
C GLU A 215 -45.01 0.12 -2.98
N ILE A 216 -44.46 0.42 -4.18
CA ILE A 216 -43.88 1.77 -4.42
C ILE A 216 -45.00 2.79 -4.22
N ASP A 217 -46.17 2.59 -4.84
CA ASP A 217 -47.31 3.49 -4.69
C ASP A 217 -47.73 3.62 -3.23
N LYS A 218 -47.75 2.52 -2.47
CA LYS A 218 -48.01 2.53 -1.02
C LYS A 218 -47.01 3.40 -0.23
N TYR A 219 -45.70 3.21 -0.40
CA TYR A 219 -44.71 3.99 0.35
C TYR A 219 -44.60 5.45 -0.13
N THR A 220 -44.89 5.68 -1.41
CA THR A 220 -45.06 7.03 -1.96
C THR A 220 -46.27 7.70 -1.32
N GLN A 221 -47.45 7.09 -1.36
CA GLN A 221 -48.68 7.62 -0.77
C GLN A 221 -48.54 7.82 0.75
N ALA A 222 -47.91 6.90 1.48
CA ALA A 222 -47.64 7.07 2.90
C ALA A 222 -46.70 8.25 3.20
N ALA A 223 -45.78 8.60 2.28
CA ALA A 223 -45.02 9.85 2.38
C ALA A 223 -45.88 11.07 2.00
N LEU A 224 -46.70 11.00 0.93
CA LEU A 224 -47.61 12.06 0.49
C LEU A 224 -48.62 12.45 1.59
N ASP A 225 -49.25 11.47 2.23
CA ASP A 225 -50.25 11.66 3.30
C ASP A 225 -49.67 12.37 4.55
N LEU A 226 -48.34 12.27 4.74
CA LEU A 226 -47.63 12.98 5.80
C LEU A 226 -47.23 14.40 5.41
N VAL A 227 -47.15 14.78 4.13
CA VAL A 227 -46.71 16.14 3.73
C VAL A 227 -47.67 17.25 4.18
N PRO A 228 -49.02 17.11 4.14
CA PRO A 228 -49.95 18.06 4.75
C PRO A 228 -49.77 18.25 6.27
N ASN A 229 -49.01 17.36 6.92
CA ASN A 229 -48.69 17.40 8.34
C ASN A 229 -47.26 17.91 8.62
N LEU A 230 -46.56 18.44 7.60
CA LEU A 230 -45.41 19.34 7.79
C LEU A 230 -45.93 20.75 8.13
N PRO A 231 -45.25 21.51 9.02
CA PRO A 231 -45.65 22.89 9.30
C PRO A 231 -45.42 23.78 8.06
N GLY A 232 -46.31 24.75 7.86
CA GLY A 232 -46.39 25.54 6.61
C GLY A 232 -45.19 26.45 6.30
N ASP A 233 -44.19 26.52 7.18
CA ASP A 233 -42.92 27.22 6.97
C ASP A 233 -41.85 26.35 6.28
N TYR A 234 -42.08 25.04 6.08
CA TYR A 234 -41.12 24.15 5.43
C TYR A 234 -40.94 24.46 3.93
N GLY A 235 -42.04 24.71 3.21
CA GLY A 235 -42.07 24.87 1.74
C GLY A 235 -41.39 26.13 1.20
N THR A 236 -41.09 27.09 2.08
CA THR A 236 -40.46 28.40 1.76
C THR A 236 -39.06 28.56 2.36
N ARG A 237 -38.51 27.50 2.99
CA ARG A 237 -37.19 27.56 3.66
C ARG A 237 -36.31 26.32 3.47
N GLN A 238 -36.88 25.12 3.36
CA GLN A 238 -36.13 23.90 3.11
C GLN A 238 -36.87 23.00 2.11
N PRO A 239 -36.77 23.28 0.80
CA PRO A 239 -37.38 22.47 -0.26
C PRO A 239 -36.66 21.12 -0.46
N PHE A 240 -35.43 20.99 0.06
CA PHE A 240 -34.52 19.88 -0.25
C PHE A 240 -35.10 18.48 0.01
N PRO A 241 -35.87 18.23 1.09
CA PRO A 241 -36.57 16.95 1.26
C PRO A 241 -37.53 16.68 0.11
N VAL A 242 -38.37 17.65 -0.29
CA VAL A 242 -39.41 17.49 -1.33
C VAL A 242 -38.80 17.33 -2.72
N VAL A 243 -37.77 18.12 -3.06
CA VAL A 243 -37.05 17.97 -4.35
C VAL A 243 -36.33 16.62 -4.40
N SER A 244 -35.77 16.15 -3.26
CA SER A 244 -35.24 14.79 -3.16
C SER A 244 -36.33 13.74 -3.36
N SER A 245 -37.50 13.87 -2.70
CA SER A 245 -38.66 12.98 -2.89
C SER A 245 -38.98 12.82 -4.38
N ILE A 246 -39.10 13.94 -5.09
CA ILE A 246 -39.45 13.99 -6.51
C ILE A 246 -38.41 13.23 -7.36
N GLY A 247 -37.11 13.44 -7.13
CA GLY A 247 -36.07 12.66 -7.81
C GLY A 247 -36.17 11.15 -7.55
N LEU A 248 -36.50 10.76 -6.32
CA LEU A 248 -36.71 9.35 -5.96
C LEU A 248 -37.97 8.75 -6.62
N LEU A 249 -39.07 9.49 -6.74
CA LEU A 249 -40.28 9.04 -7.44
C LEU A 249 -40.07 8.89 -8.95
N VAL A 250 -39.21 9.72 -9.54
CA VAL A 250 -38.88 9.64 -10.97
C VAL A 250 -37.99 8.44 -11.25
N ARG A 251 -36.97 8.18 -10.41
CA ARG A 251 -36.21 6.92 -10.42
C ARG A 251 -37.11 5.67 -10.22
N ALA A 252 -38.25 5.86 -9.57
CA ALA A 252 -39.28 4.83 -9.36
C ALA A 252 -40.28 4.68 -10.51
N GLY A 253 -40.21 5.52 -11.55
CA GLY A 253 -41.15 5.56 -12.67
C GLY A 253 -42.53 6.14 -12.33
N LYS A 254 -42.77 6.59 -11.10
CA LYS A 254 -44.08 7.07 -10.59
C LYS A 254 -44.30 8.55 -10.88
N ARG A 255 -44.18 8.91 -12.15
CA ARG A 255 -44.26 10.29 -12.68
C ARG A 255 -45.65 10.91 -12.54
N ASP A 256 -46.69 10.07 -12.43
CA ASP A 256 -48.07 10.42 -12.07
C ASP A 256 -48.16 11.01 -10.66
N GLN A 257 -47.45 10.42 -9.69
CA GLN A 257 -47.45 10.84 -8.27
C GLN A 257 -46.52 12.03 -7.98
N VAL A 258 -45.83 12.55 -9.00
CA VAL A 258 -45.00 13.76 -8.89
C VAL A 258 -45.87 15.03 -8.86
N ALA A 259 -47.03 15.04 -9.53
CA ALA A 259 -47.86 16.25 -9.62
C ALA A 259 -48.34 16.79 -8.25
N PRO A 260 -48.81 15.97 -7.28
CA PRO A 260 -49.13 16.47 -5.93
C PRO A 260 -47.93 17.09 -5.20
N LEU A 261 -46.71 16.56 -5.37
CA LEU A 261 -45.51 17.17 -4.79
C LEU A 261 -45.15 18.51 -5.45
N MET A 262 -45.40 18.63 -6.77
CA MET A 262 -45.21 19.88 -7.52
C MET A 262 -46.17 20.99 -7.10
N GLU A 263 -47.35 20.66 -6.55
CA GLU A 263 -48.29 21.63 -5.99
C GLU A 263 -47.85 22.15 -4.61
N LEU A 264 -47.17 21.32 -3.82
CA LEU A 264 -46.68 21.64 -2.46
C LEU A 264 -45.43 22.55 -2.44
N LEU A 265 -44.73 22.67 -3.56
CA LEU A 265 -43.63 23.62 -3.74
C LEU A 265 -44.21 25.02 -4.00
N ALA A 266 -44.35 25.85 -2.97
CA ALA A 266 -45.03 27.14 -3.08
C ALA A 266 -44.38 28.12 -4.08
N GLU A 267 -43.05 28.06 -4.22
CA GLU A 267 -42.24 29.02 -4.98
C GLU A 267 -41.81 28.51 -6.35
N ASN A 268 -41.81 29.41 -7.34
CA ASN A 268 -41.48 29.11 -8.73
C ASN A 268 -40.10 28.45 -8.90
N GLU A 269 -39.08 28.90 -8.17
CA GLU A 269 -37.73 28.36 -8.24
C GLU A 269 -37.63 26.92 -7.71
N HIS A 270 -38.41 26.59 -6.67
CA HIS A 270 -38.50 25.22 -6.17
C HIS A 270 -39.22 24.31 -7.18
N LYS A 271 -40.31 24.78 -7.82
CA LYS A 271 -40.94 24.06 -8.94
C LYS A 271 -39.97 23.87 -10.11
N LYS A 272 -39.19 24.88 -10.47
CA LYS A 272 -38.20 24.83 -11.56
C LYS A 272 -37.07 23.84 -11.27
N HIS A 273 -36.55 23.83 -10.03
CA HIS A 273 -35.55 22.86 -9.59
C HIS A 273 -36.10 21.43 -9.60
N ALA A 274 -37.35 21.24 -9.17
CA ALA A 274 -38.01 19.94 -9.23
C ALA A 274 -38.21 19.46 -10.67
N LEU A 275 -38.76 20.28 -11.58
CA LEU A 275 -38.91 19.95 -13.01
C LEU A 275 -37.59 19.58 -13.69
N LEU A 276 -36.51 20.27 -13.36
CA LEU A 276 -35.17 19.95 -13.86
C LEU A 276 -34.57 18.70 -13.20
N THR A 277 -34.95 18.39 -11.96
CA THR A 277 -34.59 17.10 -11.33
C THR A 277 -35.39 15.95 -11.95
N ILE A 278 -36.67 16.16 -12.30
CA ILE A 278 -37.50 15.18 -13.01
C ILE A 278 -36.95 14.88 -14.41
N ALA A 279 -36.51 15.92 -15.12
CA ALA A 279 -35.87 15.78 -16.42
C ALA A 279 -34.49 15.10 -16.31
N ASP A 280 -33.64 15.50 -15.36
CA ASP A 280 -32.30 14.92 -15.16
C ASP A 280 -32.35 13.43 -14.77
N GLU A 281 -33.21 13.05 -13.83
CA GLU A 281 -33.40 11.65 -13.43
C GLU A 281 -34.07 10.82 -14.53
N SER A 282 -34.86 11.44 -15.42
CA SER A 282 -35.44 10.75 -16.58
C SER A 282 -34.41 10.41 -17.68
N ILE A 283 -33.21 11.02 -17.67
CA ILE A 283 -32.09 10.65 -18.56
C ILE A 283 -31.67 9.20 -18.30
N VAL A 284 -31.65 8.77 -17.04
CA VAL A 284 -31.29 7.39 -16.62
C VAL A 284 -32.23 6.34 -17.23
N HIS A 285 -33.46 6.73 -17.54
CA HIS A 285 -34.47 5.87 -18.15
C HIS A 285 -34.54 5.98 -19.68
N GLY A 286 -33.71 6.81 -20.32
CA GLY A 286 -33.65 6.97 -21.78
C GLY A 286 -34.87 7.68 -22.41
N ASP A 287 -35.75 8.28 -21.60
CA ASP A 287 -37.06 8.74 -22.05
C ASP A 287 -37.04 10.17 -22.59
N ARG A 288 -36.61 10.30 -23.86
CA ARG A 288 -36.45 11.59 -24.56
C ARG A 288 -37.71 12.47 -24.52
N GLN A 289 -38.90 11.89 -24.74
CA GLN A 289 -40.15 12.67 -24.77
C GLN A 289 -40.49 13.27 -23.40
N ILE A 290 -40.25 12.52 -22.32
CA ILE A 290 -40.56 13.00 -20.97
C ILE A 290 -39.48 13.95 -20.44
N VAL A 291 -38.20 13.72 -20.77
CA VAL A 291 -37.13 14.72 -20.52
C VAL A 291 -37.46 16.05 -21.22
N GLU A 292 -37.87 16.03 -22.49
CA GLU A 292 -38.28 17.20 -23.25
C GLU A 292 -39.53 17.88 -22.66
N THR A 293 -40.53 17.10 -22.24
CA THR A 293 -41.77 17.62 -21.65
C THR A 293 -41.51 18.40 -20.36
N TYR A 294 -40.79 17.81 -19.40
CA TYR A 294 -40.52 18.49 -18.11
C TYR A 294 -39.48 19.60 -18.25
N TYR A 295 -38.53 19.50 -19.19
CA TYR A 295 -37.62 20.60 -19.52
C TYR A 295 -38.37 21.82 -20.08
N ASN A 296 -39.26 21.61 -21.05
CA ASN A 296 -40.08 22.70 -21.61
C ASN A 296 -41.02 23.30 -20.55
N GLN A 297 -41.56 22.51 -19.63
CA GLN A 297 -42.31 23.04 -18.48
C GLN A 297 -41.43 23.88 -17.53
N ALA A 298 -40.17 23.48 -17.28
CA ALA A 298 -39.24 24.27 -16.47
C ALA A 298 -38.87 25.62 -17.11
N LEU A 299 -38.85 25.69 -18.45
CA LEU A 299 -38.62 26.94 -19.20
C LEU A 299 -39.82 27.90 -19.15
N LEU A 300 -41.05 27.41 -18.97
CA LEU A 300 -42.24 28.24 -18.81
C LEU A 300 -42.35 28.92 -17.43
N ILE A 301 -41.51 28.52 -16.47
CA ILE A 301 -41.49 29.13 -15.14
C ILE A 301 -40.52 30.32 -15.12
N ASP A 302 -41.09 31.52 -15.11
CA ASP A 302 -40.40 32.77 -14.78
C ASP A 302 -39.95 32.73 -13.30
N SER A 303 -38.63 32.72 -13.10
CA SER A 303 -37.91 32.63 -11.83
C SER A 303 -37.05 33.87 -11.71
N LYS A 304 -37.19 34.64 -10.62
CA LYS A 304 -36.61 35.99 -10.52
C LYS A 304 -35.50 36.11 -9.49
N GLU A 305 -35.34 35.12 -8.62
CA GLU A 305 -34.30 35.11 -7.58
C GLU A 305 -33.36 33.88 -7.73
N GLU A 306 -32.57 33.59 -6.69
CA GLU A 306 -31.27 32.94 -6.78
C GLU A 306 -31.36 31.41 -7.04
N LEU A 307 -31.26 30.99 -8.30
CA LEU A 307 -31.28 29.59 -8.71
C LEU A 307 -30.05 28.80 -8.20
N PHE A 308 -30.29 27.70 -7.49
CA PHE A 308 -29.29 26.75 -6.98
C PHE A 308 -28.30 26.29 -8.09
N PRO A 309 -26.98 26.18 -7.84
CA PRO A 309 -25.98 25.75 -8.83
C PRO A 309 -26.25 24.40 -9.52
N GLU A 310 -26.95 23.50 -8.83
CA GLU A 310 -27.41 22.22 -9.38
C GLU A 310 -28.32 22.38 -10.60
N ILE A 311 -29.08 23.48 -10.70
CA ILE A 311 -30.08 23.74 -11.74
C ILE A 311 -29.41 23.84 -13.11
N TYR A 312 -28.38 24.68 -13.23
CA TYR A 312 -27.61 24.83 -14.47
C TYR A 312 -26.85 23.55 -14.83
N THR A 313 -26.33 22.86 -13.82
CA THR A 313 -25.65 21.55 -13.93
C THR A 313 -26.60 20.45 -14.44
N LYS A 314 -27.89 20.50 -14.07
CA LYS A 314 -28.97 19.64 -14.62
C LYS A 314 -29.33 20.07 -16.06
N GLN A 315 -29.53 21.37 -16.31
CA GLN A 315 -29.87 21.90 -17.65
C GLN A 315 -28.86 21.50 -18.74
N VAL A 316 -27.55 21.58 -18.49
CA VAL A 316 -26.52 21.18 -19.47
C VAL A 316 -26.60 19.68 -19.80
N ARG A 317 -26.84 18.82 -18.81
CA ARG A 317 -26.98 17.36 -19.01
C ARG A 317 -28.27 17.03 -19.78
N ILE A 318 -29.37 17.72 -19.47
CA ILE A 318 -30.65 17.61 -20.18
C ILE A 318 -30.52 18.05 -21.64
N LEU A 319 -29.96 19.23 -21.92
CA LEU A 319 -29.79 19.73 -23.29
C LEU A 319 -28.93 18.80 -24.15
N LYS A 320 -27.83 18.28 -23.59
CA LYS A 320 -26.98 17.28 -24.27
C LYS A 320 -27.76 16.00 -24.58
N PHE A 321 -28.54 15.48 -23.63
CA PHE A 321 -29.37 14.28 -23.86
C PHE A 321 -30.46 14.50 -24.91
N LEU A 322 -31.02 15.71 -24.98
CA LEU A 322 -31.95 16.12 -26.03
C LEU A 322 -31.25 16.45 -27.37
N GLY A 323 -29.91 16.50 -27.44
CA GLY A 323 -29.18 16.92 -28.64
C GLY A 323 -29.51 18.36 -29.04
N LEU A 324 -29.76 19.21 -28.06
CA LEU A 324 -30.07 20.65 -28.20
C LEU A 324 -28.85 21.48 -27.79
N ASP A 325 -27.69 21.10 -28.33
CA ASP A 325 -26.39 21.70 -28.04
C ASP A 325 -26.35 23.19 -28.39
N ASP A 326 -27.14 23.60 -29.39
CA ASP A 326 -27.37 24.98 -29.84
C ASP A 326 -27.93 25.89 -28.74
N LYS A 327 -28.58 25.33 -27.71
CA LYS A 327 -29.21 26.07 -26.61
C LYS A 327 -28.33 26.19 -25.36
N ILE A 328 -27.20 25.47 -25.31
CA ILE A 328 -26.28 25.50 -24.18
C ILE A 328 -25.62 26.90 -23.97
N PRO A 329 -25.27 27.67 -25.03
CA PRO A 329 -24.83 29.06 -24.86
C PRO A 329 -25.85 29.92 -24.07
N ALA A 330 -27.14 29.78 -24.36
CA ALA A 330 -28.20 30.52 -23.66
C ALA A 330 -28.37 30.11 -22.17
N VAL A 331 -27.84 28.95 -21.77
CA VAL A 331 -27.72 28.57 -20.34
C VAL A 331 -26.50 29.23 -19.72
N ALA A 332 -25.37 29.31 -20.43
CA ALA A 332 -24.20 30.07 -19.97
C ALA A 332 -24.53 31.57 -19.78
N ASP A 333 -25.33 32.15 -20.67
CA ASP A 333 -25.81 33.54 -20.54
C ASP A 333 -26.76 33.74 -19.34
N GLN A 334 -27.55 32.72 -18.98
CA GLN A 334 -28.34 32.74 -17.74
C GLN A 334 -27.45 32.65 -16.49
N VAL A 335 -26.36 31.89 -16.51
CA VAL A 335 -25.37 31.87 -15.41
C VAL A 335 -24.63 33.21 -15.33
N ASN A 336 -24.21 33.79 -16.46
CA ASN A 336 -23.63 35.13 -16.52
C ASN A 336 -24.57 36.16 -15.85
N SER A 337 -25.84 36.16 -16.26
CA SER A 337 -26.87 37.07 -15.73
C SER A 337 -27.17 36.84 -14.24
N ALA A 338 -27.07 35.60 -13.75
CA ALA A 338 -27.26 35.29 -12.32
C ALA A 338 -26.08 35.75 -11.46
N LEU A 339 -24.85 35.67 -12.00
CA LEU A 339 -23.64 36.22 -11.37
C LEU A 339 -23.66 37.76 -11.32
N ASP A 340 -24.28 38.41 -12.31
CA ASP A 340 -24.40 39.87 -12.40
C ASP A 340 -25.45 40.45 -11.44
N ASN A 341 -26.67 39.91 -11.45
CA ASN A 341 -27.80 40.50 -10.71
C ASN A 341 -27.74 40.27 -9.19
N ASN A 342 -26.95 39.30 -8.71
CA ASN A 342 -26.87 38.98 -7.29
C ASN A 342 -25.93 39.94 -6.53
N HIS A 343 -26.45 41.11 -6.15
CA HIS A 343 -25.72 42.22 -5.51
C HIS A 343 -25.16 41.97 -4.09
N LYS A 344 -25.02 40.73 -3.63
CA LYS A 344 -24.41 40.38 -2.32
C LYS A 344 -22.99 39.85 -2.51
N ASP A 345 -22.08 40.21 -1.59
CA ASP A 345 -20.64 39.88 -1.64
C ASP A 345 -20.28 38.40 -1.33
N ASP A 346 -21.20 37.45 -1.55
CA ASP A 346 -20.91 36.01 -1.37
C ASP A 346 -20.10 35.45 -2.56
N SER A 347 -18.81 35.78 -2.53
CA SER A 347 -17.80 35.26 -3.46
C SER A 347 -17.67 33.73 -3.40
N GLY A 348 -17.98 33.10 -2.26
CA GLY A 348 -17.94 31.65 -2.09
C GLY A 348 -19.04 30.94 -2.89
N TRP A 349 -20.27 31.45 -2.83
CA TRP A 349 -21.39 30.97 -3.64
C TRP A 349 -21.12 31.16 -5.13
N ARG A 350 -20.69 32.35 -5.55
CA ARG A 350 -20.36 32.66 -6.95
C ARG A 350 -19.28 31.72 -7.52
N MET A 351 -18.23 31.45 -6.75
CA MET A 351 -17.18 30.51 -7.16
C MET A 351 -17.67 29.06 -7.21
N THR A 352 -18.44 28.62 -6.23
CA THR A 352 -19.03 27.28 -6.22
C THR A 352 -19.98 27.08 -7.41
N LEU A 353 -20.71 28.12 -7.83
CA LEU A 353 -21.53 28.11 -9.04
C LEU A 353 -20.67 27.98 -10.31
N ALA A 354 -19.68 28.86 -10.49
CA ALA A 354 -18.83 28.88 -11.68
C ALA A 354 -18.01 27.57 -11.84
N GLU A 355 -17.39 27.10 -10.76
CA GLU A 355 -16.55 25.89 -10.76
C GLU A 355 -17.36 24.65 -11.13
N ASN A 356 -18.54 24.45 -10.54
CA ASN A 356 -19.40 23.30 -10.87
C ASN A 356 -19.97 23.38 -12.30
N PHE A 357 -20.36 24.58 -12.75
CA PHE A 357 -20.86 24.78 -14.10
C PHE A 357 -19.79 24.51 -15.16
N ILE A 358 -18.56 25.00 -14.97
CA ILE A 358 -17.43 24.78 -15.89
C ILE A 358 -16.96 23.32 -15.86
N LYS A 359 -16.90 22.67 -14.69
CA LYS A 359 -16.69 21.21 -14.58
C LYS A 359 -17.72 20.45 -15.39
N GLN A 360 -19.00 20.84 -15.33
CA GLN A 360 -20.05 20.17 -16.10
C GLN A 360 -19.94 20.42 -17.61
N LEU A 361 -19.67 21.66 -18.05
CA LEU A 361 -19.47 21.97 -19.48
C LEU A 361 -18.31 21.15 -20.07
N THR A 362 -17.18 21.05 -19.36
CA THR A 362 -15.98 20.34 -19.82
C THR A 362 -15.99 18.83 -19.55
N ALA A 363 -16.86 18.34 -18.66
CA ALA A 363 -17.24 16.92 -18.62
C ALA A 363 -18.20 16.55 -19.77
N SER A 364 -19.06 17.49 -20.17
CA SER A 364 -20.00 17.30 -21.28
C SER A 364 -19.39 17.59 -22.66
N GLY A 365 -18.19 18.18 -22.75
CA GLY A 365 -17.43 18.37 -24.00
C GLY A 365 -17.52 19.77 -24.63
N TYR A 366 -18.24 20.72 -24.03
CA TYR A 366 -18.44 22.07 -24.57
C TYR A 366 -17.30 23.02 -24.18
N VAL A 367 -16.07 22.63 -24.51
CA VAL A 367 -14.83 23.36 -24.17
C VAL A 367 -14.92 24.84 -24.58
N VAL A 368 -15.26 25.12 -25.84
CA VAL A 368 -15.32 26.49 -26.38
C VAL A 368 -16.37 27.36 -25.67
N ILE A 369 -17.45 26.76 -25.15
CA ILE A 369 -18.46 27.50 -24.35
C ILE A 369 -17.90 27.81 -22.95
N ALA A 370 -17.17 26.88 -22.34
CA ALA A 370 -16.46 27.13 -21.09
C ALA A 370 -15.36 28.20 -21.24
N GLU A 371 -14.59 28.17 -22.34
CA GLU A 371 -13.60 29.21 -22.67
C GLU A 371 -14.25 30.59 -22.86
N GLY A 372 -15.36 30.66 -23.61
CA GLY A 372 -16.12 31.92 -23.79
C GLY A 372 -16.68 32.47 -22.48
N PHE A 373 -17.23 31.61 -21.63
CA PHE A 373 -17.72 31.96 -20.29
C PHE A 373 -16.60 32.43 -19.35
N LEU A 374 -15.43 31.77 -19.39
CA LEU A 374 -14.23 32.21 -18.66
C LEU A 374 -13.74 33.58 -19.18
N LYS A 375 -13.73 33.78 -20.50
CA LYS A 375 -13.28 35.03 -21.10
C LYS A 375 -14.15 36.21 -20.67
N SER A 376 -15.48 36.07 -20.74
CA SER A 376 -16.41 37.13 -20.33
C SER A 376 -16.40 37.39 -18.82
N GLN A 377 -16.20 36.38 -17.97
CA GLN A 377 -16.14 36.59 -16.52
C GLN A 377 -14.81 37.17 -16.03
N PHE A 378 -13.67 36.81 -16.63
CA PHE A 378 -12.36 37.22 -16.11
C PHE A 378 -11.67 38.33 -16.91
N MET A 379 -11.70 38.30 -18.26
CA MET A 379 -11.05 39.32 -19.08
C MET A 379 -11.86 40.62 -19.12
N ASP A 380 -13.14 40.53 -19.49
CA ASP A 380 -13.96 41.71 -19.80
C ASP A 380 -14.44 42.46 -18.53
N ARG A 381 -14.36 41.81 -17.37
CA ARG A 381 -14.93 42.27 -16.09
C ARG A 381 -13.90 42.49 -14.97
N GLY A 382 -12.63 42.14 -15.19
CA GLY A 382 -11.53 42.44 -14.26
C GLY A 382 -11.63 41.75 -12.89
N TYR A 383 -12.12 40.50 -12.83
CA TYR A 383 -12.21 39.73 -11.58
C TYR A 383 -10.82 39.44 -11.00
N SER A 384 -10.36 40.28 -10.07
CA SER A 384 -9.01 40.23 -9.46
C SER A 384 -8.82 39.15 -8.38
N GLY A 385 -9.64 38.10 -8.39
CA GLY A 385 -9.59 37.00 -7.42
C GLY A 385 -8.53 35.96 -7.79
N ILE A 386 -7.28 36.16 -7.36
CA ILE A 386 -6.14 35.30 -7.73
C ILE A 386 -6.35 33.83 -7.35
N ASP A 387 -6.75 33.55 -6.11
CA ASP A 387 -7.01 32.19 -5.60
C ASP A 387 -8.20 31.51 -6.33
N SER A 388 -9.13 32.31 -6.86
CA SER A 388 -10.23 31.83 -7.71
C SER A 388 -9.74 31.42 -9.09
N LEU A 389 -8.94 32.26 -9.76
CA LEU A 389 -8.36 31.98 -11.07
C LEU A 389 -7.44 30.75 -11.03
N GLY A 390 -6.61 30.62 -10.00
CA GLY A 390 -5.73 29.46 -9.80
C GLY A 390 -6.51 28.15 -9.73
N ARG A 391 -7.45 28.03 -8.79
CA ARG A 391 -8.29 26.82 -8.62
C ARG A 391 -9.06 26.49 -9.88
N LEU A 392 -9.63 27.49 -10.54
CA LEU A 392 -10.44 27.29 -11.74
C LEU A 392 -9.56 26.85 -12.92
N ALA A 393 -8.39 27.46 -13.14
CA ALA A 393 -7.44 27.04 -14.18
C ALA A 393 -6.93 25.60 -13.97
N ILE A 394 -6.57 25.24 -12.73
CA ILE A 394 -6.16 23.88 -12.33
C ILE A 394 -7.26 22.86 -12.65
N VAL A 395 -8.51 23.15 -12.26
CA VAL A 395 -9.68 22.29 -12.51
C VAL A 395 -9.93 21.98 -14.00
N ILE A 396 -9.40 22.79 -14.91
CA ILE A 396 -9.63 22.66 -16.36
C ILE A 396 -8.32 22.38 -17.15
N GLY A 397 -7.16 22.30 -16.49
CA GLY A 397 -5.84 22.39 -17.13
C GLY A 397 -5.58 21.41 -18.30
N GLY A 398 -6.20 20.23 -18.30
CA GLY A 398 -6.12 19.25 -19.38
C GLY A 398 -7.22 19.32 -20.45
N LYS A 399 -8.05 20.39 -20.49
CA LYS A 399 -9.28 20.42 -21.30
C LYS A 399 -9.55 21.70 -22.10
N ILE A 400 -8.86 22.82 -21.84
CA ILE A 400 -8.97 24.06 -22.64
C ILE A 400 -7.80 24.21 -23.61
N SER A 401 -7.94 25.08 -24.61
CA SER A 401 -6.94 25.27 -25.64
C SER A 401 -5.68 25.97 -25.10
N PRO A 402 -4.46 25.52 -25.45
CA PRO A 402 -3.23 26.17 -25.01
C PRO A 402 -3.13 27.68 -25.31
N PRO A 403 -3.62 28.21 -26.46
CA PRO A 403 -3.64 29.66 -26.69
C PRO A 403 -4.50 30.43 -25.70
N PHE A 404 -5.69 29.92 -25.34
CA PHE A 404 -6.55 30.57 -24.36
C PHE A 404 -5.98 30.47 -22.93
N PHE A 405 -5.36 29.35 -22.58
CA PHE A 405 -4.63 29.21 -21.32
C PHE A 405 -3.47 30.23 -21.22
N MET A 406 -2.76 30.48 -22.32
CA MET A 406 -1.70 31.50 -22.38
C MET A 406 -2.25 32.93 -22.29
N GLU A 407 -3.40 33.24 -22.91
CA GLU A 407 -4.08 34.53 -22.68
C GLU A 407 -4.44 34.70 -21.19
N LEU A 408 -4.98 33.66 -20.55
CA LEU A 408 -5.35 33.67 -19.13
C LEU A 408 -4.13 33.90 -18.21
N LEU A 409 -3.02 33.19 -18.46
CA LEU A 409 -1.75 33.33 -17.73
C LEU A 409 -1.15 34.73 -17.85
N CYS A 410 -1.27 35.39 -19.01
CA CYS A 410 -0.72 36.73 -19.21
C CYS A 410 -1.36 37.79 -18.31
N CYS A 411 -2.61 37.57 -17.88
CA CYS A 411 -3.37 38.46 -17.01
C CYS A 411 -3.11 38.26 -15.50
N ILE A 412 -2.30 37.28 -15.12
CA ILE A 412 -1.90 37.00 -13.72
C ILE A 412 -0.57 37.73 -13.43
N GLU A 413 -0.35 38.26 -12.22
CA GLU A 413 0.92 38.94 -11.88
C GLU A 413 2.12 37.97 -11.92
N PRO A 414 3.36 38.44 -12.20
CA PRO A 414 4.52 37.56 -12.39
C PRO A 414 4.76 36.57 -11.24
N LYS A 415 4.70 37.03 -9.98
CA LYS A 415 4.86 36.18 -8.78
C LYS A 415 3.82 35.07 -8.68
N ASP A 416 2.57 35.36 -9.07
CA ASP A 416 1.44 34.42 -8.99
C ASP A 416 1.44 33.48 -10.20
N ARG A 417 1.99 33.93 -11.33
CA ARG A 417 2.32 33.10 -12.49
C ARG A 417 3.30 31.99 -12.12
N ILE A 418 4.38 32.28 -11.38
CA ILE A 418 5.37 31.25 -11.02
C ILE A 418 4.74 30.23 -10.06
N ASN A 419 3.96 30.67 -9.06
CA ASN A 419 3.14 29.78 -8.23
C ASN A 419 2.28 28.81 -9.07
N LEU A 420 1.63 29.31 -10.14
CA LEU A 420 0.77 28.51 -11.01
C LEU A 420 1.57 27.56 -11.93
N PHE A 421 2.77 27.96 -12.37
CA PHE A 421 3.71 27.08 -13.09
C PHE A 421 4.34 25.99 -12.21
N LEU A 422 4.47 26.23 -10.91
CA LEU A 422 5.05 25.27 -9.95
C LEU A 422 4.00 24.30 -9.37
N GLY A 423 2.73 24.69 -9.37
CA GLY A 423 1.65 23.95 -8.71
C GLY A 423 1.09 22.72 -9.45
N ASP A 424 1.27 22.61 -10.77
CA ASP A 424 0.62 21.55 -11.57
C ASP A 424 1.50 21.00 -12.72
N TYR A 425 1.23 19.77 -13.15
CA TYR A 425 2.09 18.95 -14.00
C TYR A 425 2.03 19.35 -15.49
N HIS A 426 0.85 19.75 -16.00
CA HIS A 426 0.61 19.95 -17.43
C HIS A 426 1.29 21.19 -18.05
N ALA A 427 1.76 22.14 -17.24
CA ALA A 427 2.50 23.30 -17.76
C ALA A 427 3.87 22.92 -18.38
N ARG A 428 4.39 21.73 -18.08
CA ARG A 428 5.73 21.26 -18.51
C ARG A 428 5.79 20.92 -19.99
N ASP A 429 4.77 20.24 -20.51
CA ASP A 429 4.74 19.64 -21.86
C ASP A 429 4.89 20.68 -22.99
N VAL A 430 4.62 21.96 -22.70
CA VAL A 430 4.56 23.05 -23.69
C VAL A 430 5.87 23.85 -23.78
N PHE A 431 6.75 23.84 -22.76
CA PHE A 431 7.81 24.85 -22.64
C PHE A 431 9.27 24.36 -22.51
N GLY A 432 9.52 23.16 -21.95
CA GLY A 432 10.85 22.55 -21.90
C GLY A 432 11.82 23.14 -20.85
N ALA A 433 12.67 22.28 -20.28
CA ALA A 433 13.40 22.57 -19.05
C ALA A 433 14.51 23.64 -19.15
N SER A 434 15.22 23.77 -20.28
CA SER A 434 16.37 24.70 -20.34
C SER A 434 15.95 26.16 -20.15
N ARG A 435 14.85 26.59 -20.80
CA ARG A 435 14.34 27.96 -20.71
C ARG A 435 13.87 28.33 -19.31
N PHE A 436 13.45 27.34 -18.52
CA PHE A 436 13.11 27.53 -17.11
C PHE A 436 14.38 27.74 -16.27
N ALA A 437 15.43 26.96 -16.50
CA ALA A 437 16.73 27.15 -15.86
C ALA A 437 17.40 28.48 -16.24
N ASP A 438 17.36 28.86 -17.53
CA ASP A 438 17.83 30.14 -18.04
C ASP A 438 17.13 31.30 -17.30
N HIS A 439 15.79 31.27 -17.24
CA HIS A 439 14.98 32.32 -16.60
C HIS A 439 15.19 32.41 -15.08
N ILE A 440 15.35 31.27 -14.40
CA ILE A 440 15.73 31.20 -12.97
C ILE A 440 17.09 31.86 -12.73
N THR A 441 18.05 31.61 -13.62
CA THR A 441 19.43 32.13 -13.50
C THR A 441 19.50 33.64 -13.77
N GLU A 442 18.64 34.15 -14.66
CA GLU A 442 18.56 35.59 -14.96
C GLU A 442 17.88 36.44 -13.87
N GLN A 443 16.88 35.91 -13.14
CA GLN A 443 16.13 36.66 -12.11
C GLN A 443 16.00 35.92 -10.75
N PRO A 444 17.12 35.62 -10.07
CA PRO A 444 17.10 34.95 -8.76
C PRO A 444 16.37 35.74 -7.66
N GLN A 445 16.47 37.07 -7.65
CA GLN A 445 15.98 37.92 -6.55
C GLN A 445 14.46 38.04 -6.43
N SER A 446 13.67 37.41 -7.31
CA SER A 446 12.21 37.44 -7.32
C SER A 446 11.53 36.14 -6.86
N MET A 447 12.27 35.11 -6.46
CA MET A 447 11.72 33.87 -5.92
C MET A 447 11.77 33.82 -4.39
N ASP A 448 10.69 33.35 -3.77
CA ASP A 448 10.69 32.97 -2.36
C ASP A 448 11.25 31.54 -2.14
N PHE A 449 11.25 31.09 -0.89
CA PHE A 449 11.89 29.82 -0.56
C PHE A 449 11.10 28.58 -1.02
N ASP A 450 9.77 28.60 -1.05
CA ASP A 450 9.01 27.44 -1.54
C ASP A 450 9.13 27.31 -3.07
N HIS A 451 9.32 28.44 -3.76
CA HIS A 451 9.80 28.44 -5.15
C HIS A 451 11.22 27.86 -5.28
N LEU A 452 12.14 28.20 -4.38
CA LEU A 452 13.50 27.64 -4.34
C LEU A 452 13.52 26.12 -4.09
N LYS A 453 12.66 25.58 -3.21
CA LYS A 453 12.49 24.12 -3.03
C LYS A 453 12.16 23.43 -4.37
N LEU A 454 11.21 23.99 -5.11
CA LEU A 454 10.77 23.48 -6.41
C LEU A 454 11.77 23.73 -7.55
N ALA A 455 12.55 24.81 -7.51
CA ALA A 455 13.66 25.04 -8.43
C ALA A 455 14.80 24.03 -8.22
N ILE A 456 15.20 23.78 -6.97
CA ILE A 456 16.18 22.75 -6.60
C ILE A 456 15.75 21.38 -7.13
N LEU A 457 14.49 21.01 -6.87
CA LEU A 457 13.85 19.77 -7.33
C LEU A 457 13.96 19.59 -8.86
N ARG A 458 13.65 20.63 -9.66
CA ARG A 458 13.72 20.58 -11.13
C ARG A 458 15.16 20.62 -11.69
N LEU A 459 16.11 21.21 -10.95
CA LEU A 459 17.53 21.23 -11.33
C LEU A 459 18.26 19.92 -10.94
N SER A 460 17.87 19.24 -9.86
CA SER A 460 18.36 17.89 -9.54
C SER A 460 17.89 16.84 -10.55
N GLU A 461 16.66 16.96 -11.07
CA GLU A 461 16.09 16.07 -12.10
C GLU A 461 16.85 16.12 -13.45
N THR A 462 17.69 17.12 -13.69
CA THR A 462 18.29 17.42 -15.01
C THR A 462 19.83 17.31 -15.03
N HIS A 463 20.43 16.61 -14.06
CA HIS A 463 21.89 16.52 -13.84
C HIS A 463 22.61 17.87 -13.64
N ALA A 464 21.90 18.97 -13.46
CA ALA A 464 22.46 20.31 -13.30
C ALA A 464 23.02 20.57 -11.89
N PHE A 465 23.59 19.55 -11.23
CA PHE A 465 23.91 19.58 -9.80
C PHE A 465 24.90 20.69 -9.40
N GLN A 466 25.83 21.10 -10.27
CA GLN A 466 26.66 22.29 -10.02
C GLN A 466 25.84 23.59 -10.01
N ALA A 467 24.89 23.76 -10.93
CA ALA A 467 23.97 24.89 -10.91
C ALA A 467 23.07 24.84 -9.67
N THR A 468 22.60 23.65 -9.26
CA THR A 468 21.89 23.47 -7.99
C THR A 468 22.75 23.88 -6.80
N GLN A 469 24.02 23.48 -6.74
CA GLN A 469 24.94 23.86 -5.67
C GLN A 469 25.19 25.37 -5.64
N GLU A 470 25.43 26.02 -6.78
CA GLU A 470 25.66 27.47 -6.84
C GLU A 470 24.40 28.29 -6.55
N PHE A 471 23.23 27.84 -7.03
CA PHE A 471 21.93 28.46 -6.77
C PHE A 471 21.49 28.29 -5.30
N VAL A 472 21.69 27.11 -4.71
CA VAL A 472 21.54 26.92 -3.25
C VAL A 472 22.48 27.86 -2.50
N LYS A 473 23.78 27.86 -2.84
CA LYS A 473 24.81 28.68 -2.18
C LYS A 473 24.54 30.19 -2.24
N SER A 474 23.85 30.69 -3.27
CA SER A 474 23.49 32.11 -3.37
C SER A 474 22.21 32.51 -2.62
N HIS A 475 21.37 31.55 -2.21
CA HIS A 475 20.09 31.82 -1.52
C HIS A 475 20.01 31.26 -0.09
N ILE A 476 20.85 30.28 0.27
CA ILE A 476 20.80 29.60 1.58
C ILE A 476 21.09 30.54 2.76
N ASP A 477 21.84 31.63 2.54
CA ASP A 477 22.10 32.67 3.54
C ASP A 477 20.84 33.51 3.88
N GLN A 478 19.77 33.39 3.09
CA GLN A 478 18.47 34.05 3.31
C GLN A 478 17.40 33.05 3.81
N ALA A 479 17.74 31.77 3.97
CA ALA A 479 16.82 30.69 4.32
C ALA A 479 16.59 30.56 5.83
N ASP A 480 15.37 30.24 6.24
CA ASP A 480 15.08 29.84 7.62
C ASP A 480 15.38 28.34 7.90
N GLN A 481 15.35 27.95 9.17
CA GLN A 481 15.71 26.58 9.60
C GLN A 481 14.73 25.49 9.12
N ALA A 482 13.45 25.81 8.93
CA ALA A 482 12.44 24.86 8.44
C ALA A 482 12.51 24.74 6.91
N GLN A 483 12.67 25.88 6.24
CA GLN A 483 12.98 26.00 4.81
C GLN A 483 14.18 25.12 4.42
N VAL A 484 15.31 25.31 5.10
CA VAL A 484 16.52 24.46 4.98
C VAL A 484 16.20 22.97 5.17
N ALA A 485 15.47 22.63 6.23
CA ALA A 485 15.24 21.24 6.61
C ALA A 485 14.37 20.48 5.60
N ASP A 486 13.38 21.14 4.99
CA ASP A 486 12.57 20.58 3.92
C ASP A 486 13.40 20.30 2.65
N CYS A 487 14.35 21.17 2.26
CA CYS A 487 15.25 20.89 1.12
C CYS A 487 16.09 19.64 1.33
N ILE A 488 16.62 19.43 2.54
CA ILE A 488 17.44 18.25 2.87
C ILE A 488 16.57 17.00 2.88
N LYS A 489 15.42 17.07 3.55
CA LYS A 489 14.41 16.00 3.58
C LYS A 489 13.93 15.63 2.17
N PHE A 490 13.85 16.59 1.25
CA PHE A 490 13.50 16.35 -0.14
C PHE A 490 14.63 15.63 -0.91
N LEU A 491 15.87 16.14 -0.86
CA LEU A 491 17.02 15.51 -1.53
C LEU A 491 17.29 14.07 -1.04
N MET A 492 16.92 13.76 0.21
CA MET A 492 17.00 12.40 0.77
C MET A 492 15.89 11.46 0.27
N LEU A 493 14.77 11.97 -0.27
CA LEU A 493 13.70 11.15 -0.86
C LEU A 493 14.00 10.82 -2.33
N GLU A 494 14.63 11.75 -3.06
CA GLU A 494 15.07 11.55 -4.45
C GLU A 494 16.40 10.77 -4.59
N GLY A 495 16.85 10.10 -3.53
CA GLY A 495 17.95 9.13 -3.59
C GLY A 495 19.38 9.71 -3.68
N GLY A 496 19.59 11.00 -3.39
CA GLY A 496 20.94 11.59 -3.36
C GLY A 496 21.90 10.84 -2.42
N THR A 497 23.16 10.66 -2.82
CA THR A 497 24.10 9.84 -2.04
C THR A 497 24.50 10.50 -0.71
N LEU A 498 24.95 9.71 0.27
CA LEU A 498 25.49 10.22 1.55
C LEU A 498 26.69 11.18 1.37
N LYS A 499 27.37 11.13 0.21
CA LYS A 499 28.42 12.08 -0.16
C LYS A 499 27.82 13.38 -0.70
N GLU A 500 26.93 13.34 -1.69
CA GLU A 500 26.31 14.54 -2.26
C GLU A 500 25.47 15.29 -1.24
N ILE A 501 24.76 14.55 -0.39
CA ILE A 501 24.13 15.08 0.81
C ILE A 501 25.22 15.75 1.66
N GLY A 502 26.28 15.05 2.07
CA GLY A 502 27.36 15.61 2.90
C GLY A 502 27.98 16.90 2.34
N ASP A 503 28.37 16.88 1.07
CA ASP A 503 28.93 18.02 0.33
C ASP A 503 27.94 19.22 0.31
N LEU A 504 26.63 18.96 0.25
CA LEU A 504 25.57 19.98 0.28
C LEU A 504 25.23 20.44 1.71
N LEU A 505 25.24 19.55 2.72
CA LEU A 505 25.12 19.91 4.14
C LEU A 505 26.26 20.86 4.54
N ASP A 506 27.47 20.66 3.98
CA ASP A 506 28.64 21.52 4.18
C ASP A 506 28.57 22.87 3.43
N VAL A 507 27.51 23.16 2.66
CA VAL A 507 27.22 24.53 2.18
C VAL A 507 26.28 25.27 3.13
N ILE A 508 25.40 24.56 3.86
CA ILE A 508 24.26 25.14 4.57
C ILE A 508 24.67 25.71 5.96
N PRO A 509 24.51 27.03 6.23
CA PRO A 509 24.91 27.64 7.50
C PRO A 509 24.20 27.06 8.73
N VAL A 510 22.88 26.82 8.61
CA VAL A 510 22.00 26.26 9.65
C VAL A 510 22.47 24.89 10.16
N LEU A 511 23.21 24.12 9.37
CA LEU A 511 23.68 22.79 9.77
C LEU A 511 25.07 22.79 10.43
N LYS A 512 25.83 23.86 10.18
CA LYS A 512 27.06 24.22 10.91
C LYS A 512 26.77 24.88 12.25
N GLU A 513 25.49 25.18 12.54
CA GLU A 513 25.09 25.54 13.90
C GLU A 513 25.46 24.42 14.87
N LYS A 514 26.01 24.81 16.03
CA LYS A 514 26.24 23.87 17.13
C LYS A 514 24.89 23.33 17.59
N ILE A 515 24.75 21.99 17.65
CA ILE A 515 23.56 21.29 18.13
C ILE A 515 23.16 21.87 19.48
N SER A 516 22.10 22.68 19.44
CA SER A 516 21.54 23.25 20.66
C SER A 516 20.68 22.18 21.31
N LEU A 517 21.11 21.73 22.48
CA LEU A 517 20.54 20.57 23.16
C LEU A 517 19.07 20.75 23.52
N ASP A 518 18.63 21.99 23.70
CA ASP A 518 17.25 22.34 24.04
C ASP A 518 16.41 22.62 22.79
N ARG A 519 17.03 22.57 21.61
CA ARG A 519 16.44 22.62 20.28
C ARG A 519 16.50 21.27 19.53
N ILE A 520 16.80 20.15 20.21
CA ILE A 520 16.82 18.81 19.57
C ILE A 520 15.47 18.45 18.90
N SER A 521 14.35 19.03 19.35
CA SER A 521 13.05 18.92 18.68
C SER A 521 12.94 19.77 17.40
N GLN A 522 13.73 20.82 17.20
CA GLN A 522 13.71 21.61 15.96
C GLN A 522 14.33 20.85 14.79
N TYR A 523 15.30 19.96 15.06
CA TYR A 523 15.80 19.00 14.07
C TYR A 523 14.77 17.92 13.68
N GLN A 524 13.53 17.94 14.23
CA GLN A 524 12.45 17.05 13.78
C GLN A 524 11.97 17.31 12.34
N ALA A 525 12.42 18.39 11.70
CA ALA A 525 12.19 18.60 10.26
C ALA A 525 13.16 17.80 9.37
N LEU A 526 14.37 17.44 9.85
CA LEU A 526 15.38 16.64 9.11
C LEU A 526 15.02 15.14 9.01
N VAL A 527 13.78 14.78 9.34
CA VAL A 527 13.34 13.44 9.75
C VAL A 527 12.69 12.68 8.57
N GLY A 528 13.19 12.90 7.36
CA GLY A 528 12.91 12.00 6.23
C GLY A 528 13.59 10.64 6.43
N ASN A 529 14.85 10.66 6.86
CA ASN A 529 15.72 9.49 6.99
C ASN A 529 15.45 8.66 8.27
N ASP A 530 15.35 7.32 8.14
CA ASP A 530 15.02 6.41 9.25
C ASP A 530 16.12 6.23 10.30
N GLN A 531 17.39 6.36 9.91
CA GLN A 531 18.51 6.35 10.86
C GLN A 531 18.43 7.58 11.79
N VAL A 532 18.16 8.76 11.22
CA VAL A 532 17.93 10.01 11.96
C VAL A 532 16.65 9.93 12.81
N LYS A 533 15.57 9.29 12.32
CA LYS A 533 14.38 8.97 13.15
C LYS A 533 14.76 8.15 14.37
N GLY A 534 15.51 7.06 14.19
CA GLY A 534 15.97 6.19 15.28
C GLY A 534 16.81 6.93 16.33
N VAL A 535 17.71 7.81 15.89
CA VAL A 535 18.51 8.68 16.76
C VAL A 535 17.64 9.70 17.51
N LEU A 536 16.76 10.42 16.81
CA LEU A 536 16.05 11.57 17.39
C LEU A 536 14.79 11.19 18.17
N PHE A 537 14.07 10.10 17.85
CA PHE A 537 12.83 9.75 18.55
C PHE A 537 13.02 8.91 19.82
N SER A 538 14.08 8.11 19.93
CA SER A 538 14.39 7.37 21.16
C SER A 538 14.78 8.31 22.31
N VAL A 539 14.09 8.21 23.45
CA VAL A 539 14.41 9.00 24.66
C VAL A 539 15.82 8.69 25.17
N ARG A 540 16.25 7.41 25.07
CA ARG A 540 17.63 6.98 25.39
C ARG A 540 18.63 7.66 24.46
N ASN A 541 18.38 7.62 23.16
CA ASN A 541 19.28 8.21 22.17
C ASN A 541 19.35 9.74 22.30
N ARG A 542 18.24 10.43 22.57
CA ARG A 542 18.26 11.88 22.91
C ARG A 542 19.06 12.18 24.17
N ARG A 543 19.00 11.35 25.22
CA ARG A 543 19.82 11.52 26.43
C ARG A 543 21.32 11.33 26.13
N ILE A 544 21.67 10.31 25.34
CA ILE A 544 23.03 10.08 24.84
C ILE A 544 23.51 11.27 24.01
N LEU A 545 22.74 11.71 23.02
CA LEU A 545 23.04 12.86 22.17
C LEU A 545 23.24 14.15 22.98
N LYS A 546 22.39 14.39 24.00
CA LYS A 546 22.58 15.48 24.98
C LYS A 546 23.88 15.37 25.77
N TYR A 547 24.35 14.16 26.08
CA TYR A 547 25.64 13.94 26.72
C TYR A 547 26.81 14.14 25.74
N LEU A 548 26.72 13.65 24.51
CA LEU A 548 27.81 13.74 23.53
C LEU A 548 28.08 15.17 23.04
N ALA A 549 27.05 16.02 22.84
CA ALA A 549 27.30 17.41 22.46
C ALA A 549 27.85 18.26 23.63
N ARG A 550 27.51 17.94 24.89
CA ARG A 550 28.11 18.60 26.08
C ARG A 550 29.62 18.40 26.15
N HIS A 551 30.10 17.27 25.64
CA HIS A 551 31.52 16.90 25.58
C HIS A 551 32.15 17.18 24.20
N GLY A 552 31.50 17.99 23.34
CA GLY A 552 32.05 18.42 22.05
C GLY A 552 32.10 17.36 20.95
N ILE A 553 31.72 16.11 21.21
CA ILE A 553 31.81 15.01 20.22
C ILE A 553 30.79 15.21 19.10
N VAL A 554 29.55 15.56 19.45
CA VAL A 554 28.45 15.75 18.49
C VAL A 554 28.12 17.24 18.39
N THR A 555 28.98 17.98 17.71
CA THR A 555 28.89 19.45 17.55
C THR A 555 27.88 19.91 16.50
N GLU A 556 27.92 19.39 15.28
CA GLU A 556 27.16 19.93 14.13
C GLU A 556 25.96 19.05 13.79
N SER A 557 24.85 19.62 13.31
CA SER A 557 23.63 18.82 13.06
C SER A 557 23.83 17.79 11.94
N LYS A 558 24.76 18.03 11.02
CA LYS A 558 25.19 17.06 9.99
C LYS A 558 25.71 15.73 10.58
N HIS A 559 26.21 15.73 11.82
CA HIS A 559 26.67 14.51 12.50
C HIS A 559 25.54 13.49 12.71
N LEU A 560 24.27 13.93 12.75
CA LEU A 560 23.11 13.06 12.95
C LEU A 560 22.91 12.04 11.81
N PHE A 561 23.33 12.37 10.59
CA PHE A 561 23.18 11.48 9.42
C PHE A 561 24.19 10.33 9.39
N TYR A 562 25.30 10.44 10.13
CA TYR A 562 26.36 9.41 10.19
C TYR A 562 26.39 8.63 11.51
N LEU A 563 25.42 8.90 12.40
CA LEU A 563 25.23 8.20 13.66
C LEU A 563 23.98 7.32 13.56
N ASP A 564 24.12 6.03 13.86
CA ASP A 564 22.99 5.13 14.12
C ASP A 564 22.84 4.86 15.63
N THR A 565 21.73 4.20 16.02
CA THR A 565 21.45 3.84 17.42
C THR A 565 22.56 3.00 18.07
N SER A 566 23.15 2.04 17.35
CA SER A 566 24.24 1.20 17.85
C SER A 566 25.52 2.01 18.07
N THR A 567 25.85 2.89 17.12
CA THR A 567 27.02 3.77 17.17
C THR A 567 26.93 4.74 18.35
N LEU A 568 25.77 5.39 18.57
CA LEU A 568 25.54 6.22 19.76
C LEU A 568 25.72 5.44 21.08
N ILE A 569 25.17 4.23 21.16
CA ILE A 569 25.26 3.40 22.37
C ILE A 569 26.71 2.96 22.63
N ARG A 570 27.47 2.57 21.59
CA ARG A 570 28.91 2.27 21.72
C ARG A 570 29.70 3.46 22.27
N ILE A 571 29.51 4.66 21.71
CA ILE A 571 30.21 5.87 22.17
C ILE A 571 29.86 6.17 23.63
N ASN A 572 28.58 6.06 24.00
CA ASN A 572 28.12 6.25 25.38
C ASN A 572 28.76 5.26 26.35
N ASN A 573 28.87 3.98 25.99
CA ASN A 573 29.39 2.94 26.88
C ASN A 573 30.88 3.20 27.22
N VAL A 574 31.72 3.45 26.21
CA VAL A 574 33.15 3.78 26.39
C VAL A 574 33.33 4.97 27.34
N LEU A 575 32.55 6.04 27.15
CA LEU A 575 32.64 7.24 27.98
C LEU A 575 32.10 7.02 29.39
N TYR A 576 31.03 6.24 29.54
CA TYR A 576 30.44 5.91 30.84
C TYR A 576 31.38 5.05 31.69
N GLU A 577 32.06 4.08 31.09
CA GLU A 577 33.05 3.25 31.79
C GLU A 577 34.25 4.08 32.30
N LEU A 578 34.79 4.96 31.45
CA LEU A 578 35.86 5.87 31.84
C LEU A 578 35.40 6.85 32.93
N GLN A 579 34.19 7.42 32.80
CA GLN A 579 33.63 8.33 33.80
C GLN A 579 33.27 7.65 35.13
N SER A 580 33.01 6.33 35.14
CA SER A 580 32.69 5.57 36.36
C SER A 580 33.88 5.45 37.32
N ASP A 581 35.10 5.63 36.83
CA ASP A 581 36.34 5.50 37.60
C ASP A 581 37.02 6.87 37.78
N LYS A 582 37.05 7.36 39.02
CA LYS A 582 37.66 8.65 39.37
C LYS A 582 39.16 8.72 39.08
N GLN A 583 39.85 7.60 38.88
CA GLN A 583 41.27 7.55 38.51
C GLN A 583 41.48 7.61 36.98
N LYS A 584 40.41 7.74 36.18
CA LYS A 584 40.45 7.78 34.71
C LYS A 584 39.96 9.11 34.09
N LEU A 585 39.94 10.22 34.82
CA LEU A 585 39.50 11.51 34.25
C LEU A 585 40.34 11.94 33.05
N ASP A 586 41.68 11.93 33.16
CA ASP A 586 42.60 12.25 32.06
C ASP A 586 42.40 11.34 30.83
N LYS A 587 41.94 10.10 31.06
CA LYS A 587 41.63 9.11 30.03
C LYS A 587 40.28 9.35 29.36
N LEU A 588 39.29 9.80 30.13
CA LEU A 588 38.00 10.25 29.61
C LEU A 588 38.22 11.44 28.67
N ASP A 589 39.01 12.43 29.06
CA ASP A 589 39.33 13.60 28.24
C ASP A 589 40.08 13.22 26.96
N ALA A 590 41.04 12.27 27.04
CA ALA A 590 41.72 11.72 25.87
C ALA A 590 40.76 11.02 24.89
N ALA A 591 39.85 10.18 25.39
CA ALA A 591 38.85 9.50 24.57
C ALA A 591 37.83 10.47 23.96
N GLN A 592 37.35 11.46 24.72
CA GLN A 592 36.45 12.50 24.21
C GLN A 592 37.10 13.35 23.10
N SER A 593 38.37 13.70 23.28
CA SER A 593 39.15 14.45 22.27
C SER A 593 39.27 13.66 20.96
N PHE A 594 39.56 12.36 21.04
CA PHE A 594 39.64 11.49 19.87
C PHE A 594 38.29 11.29 19.17
N LEU A 595 37.22 11.03 19.93
CA LEU A 595 35.87 10.88 19.38
C LEU A 595 35.41 12.17 18.69
N THR A 596 35.74 13.34 19.25
CA THR A 596 35.53 14.65 18.63
C THR A 596 36.33 14.82 17.34
N GLN A 597 37.60 14.36 17.30
CA GLN A 597 38.41 14.37 16.08
C GLN A 597 37.81 13.49 14.98
N ILE A 598 37.37 12.27 15.29
CA ILE A 598 36.75 11.37 14.30
C ILE A 598 35.43 11.97 13.79
N MET A 599 34.57 12.51 14.66
CA MET A 599 33.32 13.15 14.21
C MET A 599 33.57 14.37 13.31
N SER A 600 34.52 15.23 13.65
CA SER A 600 34.77 16.48 12.90
C SER A 600 35.59 16.30 11.61
N GLN A 601 36.47 15.30 11.54
CA GLN A 601 37.37 15.09 10.39
C GLN A 601 37.00 13.90 9.50
N ARG A 602 36.28 12.91 10.03
CA ARG A 602 36.05 11.60 9.40
C ARG A 602 34.65 11.06 9.75
N THR A 603 33.64 11.91 9.70
CA THR A 603 32.28 11.66 10.22
C THR A 603 31.66 10.36 9.69
N THR A 604 31.81 10.11 8.40
CA THR A 604 31.37 8.88 7.68
C THR A 604 31.97 7.59 8.23
N HIS A 605 33.13 7.65 8.89
CA HIS A 605 33.84 6.48 9.42
C HIS A 605 33.54 6.20 10.90
N MET A 606 32.75 7.03 11.61
CA MET A 606 32.48 6.80 13.03
C MET A 606 31.84 5.43 13.33
N PRO A 607 30.83 4.93 12.58
CA PRO A 607 30.27 3.60 12.83
C PRO A 607 31.32 2.48 12.74
N SER A 608 32.22 2.56 11.74
CA SER A 608 33.36 1.66 11.57
C SER A 608 34.35 1.71 12.75
N VAL A 609 34.73 2.92 13.18
CA VAL A 609 35.65 3.11 14.32
C VAL A 609 35.07 2.50 15.59
N MET A 610 33.80 2.76 15.88
CA MET A 610 33.14 2.23 17.08
C MET A 610 32.93 0.72 17.04
N LEU A 611 32.64 0.16 15.86
CA LEU A 611 32.57 -1.30 15.68
C LEU A 611 33.95 -1.96 15.89
N CYS A 612 35.04 -1.36 15.40
CA CYS A 612 36.40 -1.83 15.68
C CYS A 612 36.73 -1.75 17.17
N ALA A 613 36.35 -0.66 17.84
CA ALA A 613 36.58 -0.47 19.26
C ALA A 613 35.87 -1.54 20.12
N GLU A 614 34.59 -1.79 19.85
CA GLU A 614 33.81 -2.85 20.51
C GLU A 614 34.42 -4.24 20.23
N LYS A 615 34.62 -4.59 18.96
CA LYS A 615 34.96 -5.97 18.56
C LYS A 615 36.39 -6.40 18.89
N LEU A 616 37.32 -5.45 19.04
CA LEU A 616 38.71 -5.73 19.40
C LEU A 616 39.06 -5.28 20.83
N ASN A 617 38.07 -4.83 21.62
CA ASN A 617 38.26 -4.29 22.97
C ASN A 617 39.31 -3.15 23.02
N LEU A 618 39.22 -2.22 22.07
CA LEU A 618 40.19 -1.13 21.94
C LEU A 618 39.91 -0.04 22.99
N ARG A 619 40.97 0.31 23.74
CA ARG A 619 40.95 1.45 24.65
C ARG A 619 41.11 2.75 23.88
N LEU A 620 39.98 3.42 23.62
CA LEU A 620 39.97 4.71 22.92
C LEU A 620 40.62 5.85 23.72
N GLU A 621 40.98 5.63 24.99
CA GLU A 621 41.85 6.55 25.73
C GLU A 621 43.34 6.45 25.36
N ASP A 622 43.76 5.38 24.67
CA ASP A 622 45.17 5.09 24.43
C ASP A 622 45.65 5.79 23.14
N GLN A 623 46.60 6.72 23.30
CA GLN A 623 47.10 7.54 22.20
C GLN A 623 47.70 6.72 21.05
N LEU A 624 48.29 5.54 21.31
CA LEU A 624 48.82 4.66 20.26
C LEU A 624 47.70 3.98 19.48
N VAL A 625 46.61 3.59 20.16
CA VAL A 625 45.38 3.08 19.52
C VAL A 625 44.74 4.16 18.67
N GLN A 626 44.60 5.38 19.20
CA GLN A 626 44.05 6.54 18.48
C GLN A 626 44.83 6.84 17.19
N GLN A 627 46.16 6.95 17.30
CA GLN A 627 47.06 7.16 16.16
C GLN A 627 46.96 6.03 15.15
N SER A 628 46.87 4.77 15.60
CA SER A 628 46.75 3.62 14.72
C SER A 628 45.42 3.62 13.95
N ILE A 629 44.29 3.93 14.59
CA ILE A 629 42.97 4.04 13.93
C ILE A 629 43.01 5.13 12.85
N VAL A 630 43.54 6.32 13.18
CA VAL A 630 43.68 7.43 12.21
C VAL A 630 44.56 7.04 11.03
N THR A 631 45.72 6.45 11.31
CA THR A 631 46.67 6.00 10.28
C THR A 631 46.04 4.93 9.38
N ALA A 632 45.31 3.97 9.95
CA ALA A 632 44.59 2.95 9.18
C ALA A 632 43.46 3.54 8.33
N LEU A 633 42.67 4.49 8.85
CA LEU A 633 41.62 5.18 8.09
C LEU A 633 42.21 5.89 6.87
N ASP A 634 43.28 6.67 7.06
CA ASP A 634 43.90 7.45 6.00
C ASP A 634 44.64 6.57 4.98
N GLN A 635 45.29 5.49 5.45
CA GLN A 635 46.04 4.59 4.56
C GLN A 635 45.15 3.60 3.82
N LEU A 636 44.06 3.11 4.42
CA LEU A 636 43.18 2.09 3.81
C LEU A 636 41.91 2.68 3.17
N GLY A 637 41.50 3.90 3.55
CA GLY A 637 40.23 4.50 3.11
C GLY A 637 39.02 3.88 3.81
N GLY A 638 39.06 3.79 5.14
CA GLY A 638 38.03 3.13 5.96
C GLY A 638 38.47 1.79 6.53
N VAL A 639 37.97 1.45 7.73
CA VAL A 639 38.37 0.27 8.52
C VAL A 639 37.18 -0.59 8.92
N THR A 640 37.48 -1.86 9.22
CA THR A 640 36.55 -2.91 9.66
C THR A 640 37.29 -3.79 10.68
N PRO A 641 36.63 -4.48 11.63
CA PRO A 641 37.32 -5.10 12.77
C PRO A 641 38.46 -6.06 12.41
N ILE A 642 38.28 -6.94 11.43
CA ILE A 642 39.34 -7.86 10.99
C ILE A 642 40.44 -7.07 10.28
N LEU A 643 40.10 -6.25 9.29
CA LEU A 643 41.07 -5.43 8.56
C LEU A 643 41.93 -4.55 9.48
N PHE A 644 41.32 -3.92 10.49
CA PHE A 644 42.04 -3.08 11.45
C PHE A 644 42.93 -3.90 12.38
N LYS A 645 42.45 -5.06 12.86
CA LYS A 645 43.29 -5.98 13.64
C LYS A 645 44.52 -6.42 12.83
N LYS A 646 44.33 -6.84 11.57
CA LYS A 646 45.45 -7.23 10.68
C LYS A 646 46.41 -6.06 10.41
N PHE A 647 45.93 -4.82 10.31
CA PHE A 647 46.77 -3.62 10.19
C PHE A 647 47.65 -3.37 11.42
N LEU A 648 47.13 -3.65 12.63
CA LEU A 648 47.89 -3.60 13.89
C LEU A 648 48.90 -4.76 13.98
N ASP A 649 48.45 -5.99 13.71
CA ASP A 649 49.24 -7.23 13.78
C ASP A 649 50.38 -7.25 12.74
N THR A 650 50.24 -6.54 11.61
CA THR A 650 51.27 -6.45 10.57
C THR A 650 52.44 -5.55 11.00
N PRO A 651 53.69 -6.02 10.97
CA PRO A 651 54.87 -5.22 11.28
C PRO A 651 54.96 -3.94 10.44
N GLU A 652 55.46 -2.84 11.02
CA GLU A 652 55.48 -1.53 10.36
C GLU A 652 56.27 -1.52 9.03
N ALA A 653 57.30 -2.34 8.91
CA ALA A 653 58.07 -2.52 7.67
C ALA A 653 57.29 -3.25 6.55
N GLU A 654 56.33 -4.11 6.92
CA GLU A 654 55.50 -4.89 5.99
C GLU A 654 54.15 -4.22 5.69
N ARG A 655 53.70 -3.34 6.59
CA ARG A 655 52.44 -2.58 6.52
C ARG A 655 52.21 -1.87 5.17
N PRO A 656 53.20 -1.26 4.50
CA PRO A 656 53.00 -0.69 3.15
C PRO A 656 52.57 -1.73 2.10
N ALA A 657 53.12 -2.95 2.15
CA ALA A 657 52.73 -4.03 1.25
C ALA A 657 51.32 -4.54 1.57
N PHE A 658 50.98 -4.69 2.85
CA PHE A 658 49.61 -5.02 3.28
C PHE A 658 48.58 -3.98 2.82
N ILE A 659 48.86 -2.68 2.95
CA ILE A 659 47.98 -1.60 2.48
C ILE A 659 47.80 -1.65 0.96
N ALA A 660 48.88 -1.84 0.20
CA ALA A 660 48.81 -1.99 -1.24
C ALA A 660 47.95 -3.20 -1.64
N GLY A 661 48.11 -4.32 -0.91
CA GLY A 661 47.34 -5.53 -1.14
C GLY A 661 45.86 -5.40 -0.79
N VAL A 662 45.51 -4.72 0.31
CA VAL A 662 44.10 -4.41 0.65
C VAL A 662 43.48 -3.49 -0.40
N LYS A 663 44.21 -2.48 -0.90
CA LYS A 663 43.71 -1.60 -1.98
C LYS A 663 43.48 -2.37 -3.28
N LYS A 664 44.41 -3.25 -3.65
CA LYS A 664 44.25 -4.12 -4.82
C LYS A 664 43.09 -5.10 -4.65
N PHE A 665 42.98 -5.72 -3.47
CA PHE A 665 41.85 -6.58 -3.11
C PHE A 665 40.51 -5.86 -3.25
N ARG A 666 40.36 -4.64 -2.71
CA ARG A 666 39.14 -3.83 -2.85
C ARG A 666 38.76 -3.63 -4.33
N GLY A 667 39.68 -3.13 -5.15
CA GLY A 667 39.44 -2.90 -6.57
C GLY A 667 39.01 -4.17 -7.30
N MET A 668 39.75 -5.26 -7.11
CA MET A 668 39.44 -6.57 -7.70
C MET A 668 38.13 -7.18 -7.18
N PHE A 669 37.73 -6.89 -5.93
CA PHE A 669 36.48 -7.38 -5.34
C PHE A 669 35.25 -6.68 -5.92
N TYR A 670 35.26 -5.34 -6.01
CA TYR A 670 34.17 -4.59 -6.67
C TYR A 670 34.09 -4.89 -8.18
N GLN A 671 35.25 -5.11 -8.82
CA GLN A 671 35.34 -5.62 -10.20
C GLN A 671 35.05 -7.12 -10.32
N ASN A 672 34.67 -7.79 -9.22
CA ASN A 672 34.28 -9.20 -9.15
C ASN A 672 35.26 -10.19 -9.84
N GLN A 673 36.56 -9.89 -9.79
CA GLN A 673 37.61 -10.63 -10.46
C GLN A 673 38.01 -11.91 -9.70
N THR A 674 38.93 -12.68 -10.28
CA THR A 674 39.61 -13.80 -9.60
C THR A 674 40.49 -13.26 -8.48
N LEU A 675 40.08 -13.47 -7.24
CA LEU A 675 40.83 -13.08 -6.04
C LEU A 675 41.62 -14.29 -5.53
N THR A 676 42.96 -14.20 -5.54
CA THR A 676 43.86 -15.14 -4.82
C THR A 676 44.81 -14.35 -3.90
N PRO A 677 45.34 -14.98 -2.83
CA PRO A 677 46.29 -14.31 -1.92
C PRO A 677 47.51 -13.75 -2.65
N GLU A 678 48.04 -14.48 -3.62
CA GLU A 678 49.23 -14.12 -4.41
C GLU A 678 48.94 -12.94 -5.34
N LEU A 679 47.77 -12.92 -5.99
CA LEU A 679 47.37 -11.82 -6.88
C LEU A 679 47.23 -10.50 -6.11
N VAL A 680 46.71 -10.52 -4.88
CA VAL A 680 46.59 -9.32 -4.05
C VAL A 680 47.80 -9.07 -3.14
N GLY A 681 48.78 -9.98 -3.07
CA GLY A 681 49.96 -9.81 -2.20
C GLY A 681 49.65 -9.89 -0.70
N LEU A 682 48.68 -10.70 -0.30
CA LEU A 682 48.33 -10.97 1.10
C LEU A 682 48.67 -12.43 1.46
N SER A 683 48.90 -12.72 2.75
CA SER A 683 48.97 -14.12 3.21
C SER A 683 47.59 -14.79 3.10
N PRO A 684 47.52 -16.13 2.92
CA PRO A 684 46.25 -16.84 2.79
C PRO A 684 45.28 -16.57 3.96
N ASP A 685 45.73 -16.58 5.21
CA ASP A 685 44.87 -16.34 6.37
C ASP A 685 44.34 -14.89 6.39
N ASN A 686 45.17 -13.90 6.03
CA ASN A 686 44.76 -12.50 5.98
C ASN A 686 43.79 -12.25 4.82
N PHE A 687 43.99 -12.93 3.69
CA PHE A 687 43.08 -12.91 2.55
C PHE A 687 41.70 -13.48 2.93
N ASP A 688 41.67 -14.60 3.65
CA ASP A 688 40.44 -15.32 4.02
C ASP A 688 39.53 -14.50 4.92
N GLU A 689 40.09 -13.99 6.02
CA GLU A 689 39.32 -13.23 7.00
C GLU A 689 38.84 -11.90 6.38
N LEU A 690 39.66 -11.25 5.54
CA LEU A 690 39.28 -10.04 4.80
C LEU A 690 38.16 -10.32 3.79
N LEU A 691 38.26 -11.40 3.02
CA LEU A 691 37.24 -11.78 2.04
C LEU A 691 35.91 -12.13 2.71
N ALA A 692 35.93 -12.85 3.83
CA ALA A 692 34.73 -13.14 4.61
C ALA A 692 34.07 -11.86 5.18
N GLU A 693 34.88 -10.91 5.68
CA GLU A 693 34.40 -9.62 6.16
C GLU A 693 33.78 -8.78 5.04
N TYR A 694 34.42 -8.71 3.86
CA TYR A 694 33.93 -7.95 2.70
C TYR A 694 32.62 -8.50 2.15
N ILE A 695 32.51 -9.83 2.03
CA ILE A 695 31.25 -10.51 1.68
C ILE A 695 30.16 -10.16 2.71
N THR A 696 30.46 -10.20 4.00
CA THR A 696 29.48 -9.93 5.05
C THR A 696 28.96 -8.49 5.01
N ILE A 697 29.86 -7.52 4.80
CA ILE A 697 29.53 -6.09 4.84
C ILE A 697 28.84 -5.61 3.57
N LEU A 698 29.37 -5.98 2.40
CA LEU A 698 28.89 -5.46 1.12
C LEU A 698 27.70 -6.26 0.60
N PHE A 699 27.78 -7.59 0.66
CA PHE A 699 26.76 -8.46 0.08
C PHE A 699 25.66 -8.82 1.09
N LYS A 700 25.88 -8.60 2.40
CA LYS A 700 24.89 -8.80 3.48
C LYS A 700 24.13 -10.16 3.36
N PRO A 701 24.81 -11.30 3.08
CA PRO A 701 24.15 -12.55 2.69
C PRO A 701 23.18 -13.07 3.75
N VAL A 702 21.92 -13.29 3.36
CA VAL A 702 20.83 -13.60 4.29
C VAL A 702 21.11 -14.90 5.06
N GLY A 703 21.15 -14.80 6.40
CA GLY A 703 21.39 -15.92 7.31
C GLY A 703 22.86 -16.18 7.70
N PHE A 704 23.81 -15.42 7.14
CA PHE A 704 25.24 -15.58 7.35
C PHE A 704 25.85 -14.47 8.22
N SER A 705 26.63 -14.85 9.24
CA SER A 705 27.59 -13.97 9.92
C SER A 705 28.97 -14.12 9.28
N ALA A 706 29.91 -13.20 9.57
CA ALA A 706 31.29 -13.31 9.08
C ALA A 706 31.95 -14.66 9.44
N ASP A 707 31.69 -15.19 10.64
CA ASP A 707 32.18 -16.51 11.06
C ASP A 707 31.61 -17.64 10.18
N LYS A 708 30.31 -17.59 9.87
CA LYS A 708 29.68 -18.56 8.93
C LYS A 708 30.20 -18.39 7.51
N VAL A 709 30.43 -17.16 7.04
CA VAL A 709 31.04 -16.93 5.72
C VAL A 709 32.44 -17.54 5.69
N LEU A 710 33.26 -17.35 6.73
CA LEU A 710 34.61 -17.89 6.83
C LEU A 710 34.64 -19.43 6.98
N GLU A 711 33.73 -20.01 7.77
CA GLU A 711 33.49 -21.45 7.87
C GLU A 711 33.10 -22.03 6.50
N PHE A 712 32.09 -21.44 5.86
CA PHE A 712 31.61 -21.90 4.56
C PHE A 712 32.66 -21.69 3.45
N MET A 713 33.49 -20.65 3.54
CA MET A 713 34.65 -20.46 2.67
C MET A 713 35.69 -21.58 2.84
N LYS A 714 35.92 -22.07 4.07
CA LYS A 714 36.79 -23.25 4.30
C LYS A 714 36.22 -24.52 3.66
N HIS A 715 34.89 -24.64 3.56
CA HIS A 715 34.25 -25.68 2.76
C HIS A 715 34.38 -25.43 1.25
N LEU A 716 34.17 -24.22 0.73
CA LEU A 716 34.38 -23.90 -0.70
C LEU A 716 35.83 -24.13 -1.13
N LYS A 717 36.80 -23.83 -0.27
CA LYS A 717 38.25 -23.98 -0.51
C LYS A 717 38.67 -25.40 -0.88
N THR A 718 38.09 -26.43 -0.29
CA THR A 718 38.44 -27.83 -0.62
C THR A 718 37.93 -28.23 -2.02
N TRP A 719 37.03 -27.44 -2.61
CA TRP A 719 36.56 -27.55 -4.00
C TRP A 719 37.22 -26.53 -4.95
N SER A 720 38.30 -25.88 -4.46
CA SER A 720 39.28 -25.00 -5.12
C SER A 720 38.94 -23.52 -5.32
N TYR A 721 39.97 -22.67 -5.13
CA TYR A 721 40.05 -21.30 -5.65
C TYR A 721 40.17 -21.22 -7.19
N GLN A 722 40.50 -22.34 -7.84
CA GLN A 722 41.03 -22.36 -9.20
C GLN A 722 39.99 -22.76 -10.26
N ARG A 723 38.73 -22.98 -9.86
CA ARG A 723 37.59 -23.05 -10.78
C ARG A 723 37.02 -21.67 -11.03
N ASP A 724 37.85 -20.85 -11.69
CA ASP A 724 37.36 -19.74 -12.51
C ASP A 724 36.30 -20.23 -13.52
N LEU A 725 35.70 -19.28 -14.26
CA LEU A 725 35.09 -19.62 -15.55
C LEU A 725 36.09 -20.46 -16.36
N PRO A 726 35.68 -21.61 -16.97
CA PRO A 726 36.58 -22.43 -17.79
C PRO A 726 37.43 -21.54 -18.71
N GLN A 727 38.75 -21.74 -18.74
CA GLN A 727 39.66 -20.72 -19.31
C GLN A 727 39.25 -20.27 -20.71
N GLU A 728 38.87 -21.23 -21.56
CA GLU A 728 38.30 -21.00 -22.89
C GLU A 728 37.03 -20.12 -22.86
N LEU A 729 36.10 -20.35 -21.94
CA LEU A 729 34.93 -19.50 -21.73
C LEU A 729 35.32 -18.10 -21.25
N SER A 730 36.30 -17.98 -20.35
CA SER A 730 36.80 -16.68 -19.88
C SER A 730 37.48 -15.87 -20.98
N GLU A 731 38.28 -16.52 -21.82
CA GLU A 731 38.97 -15.91 -22.97
C GLU A 731 37.98 -15.53 -24.07
N ARG A 732 37.02 -16.42 -24.39
CA ARG A 732 35.92 -16.13 -25.32
C ARG A 732 35.05 -14.95 -24.83
N ILE A 733 34.67 -14.89 -23.55
CA ILE A 733 33.92 -13.76 -22.98
C ILE A 733 34.69 -12.43 -23.06
N LYS A 734 36.03 -12.44 -22.96
CA LYS A 734 36.85 -11.22 -23.15
C LYS A 734 36.89 -10.72 -24.61
N LEU A 735 36.43 -11.55 -25.56
CA LEU A 735 36.20 -11.23 -26.97
C LEU A 735 34.72 -10.93 -27.27
N ALA A 736 33.87 -10.81 -26.24
CA ALA A 736 32.46 -10.51 -26.41
C ALA A 736 32.20 -9.08 -26.93
N GLY A 737 30.93 -8.86 -27.28
CA GLY A 737 30.50 -7.77 -28.16
C GLY A 737 30.53 -6.36 -27.56
N LYS A 738 29.63 -5.53 -28.08
CA LYS A 738 29.66 -4.06 -27.92
C LYS A 738 29.63 -3.61 -26.46
N HIS A 739 29.08 -4.41 -25.56
CA HIS A 739 28.88 -4.05 -24.16
C HIS A 739 30.01 -4.53 -23.24
N TRP A 740 30.98 -5.33 -23.72
CA TRP A 740 32.11 -5.76 -22.91
C TRP A 740 33.14 -4.63 -22.71
N ASN A 741 33.26 -4.16 -21.46
CA ASN A 741 34.25 -3.18 -21.06
C ASN A 741 35.54 -3.90 -20.60
N GLN A 742 36.58 -3.86 -21.44
CA GLN A 742 37.86 -4.52 -21.17
C GLN A 742 38.61 -3.98 -19.95
N GLU A 743 38.42 -2.70 -19.57
CA GLU A 743 39.07 -2.08 -18.41
C GLU A 743 38.38 -2.49 -17.09
N LYS A 744 37.05 -2.50 -17.07
CA LYS A 744 36.24 -2.90 -15.90
C LYS A 744 36.13 -4.43 -15.75
N GLY A 745 36.35 -5.19 -16.83
CA GLY A 745 36.25 -6.66 -16.84
C GLY A 745 34.81 -7.17 -16.78
N CYS A 746 33.85 -6.44 -17.35
CA CYS A 746 32.43 -6.73 -17.25
C CYS A 746 31.63 -6.23 -18.45
N PHE A 747 30.38 -6.68 -18.56
CA PHE A 747 29.42 -6.07 -19.47
C PHE A 747 28.83 -4.82 -18.83
N VAL A 748 28.79 -3.70 -19.55
CA VAL A 748 28.17 -2.45 -19.10
C VAL A 748 26.92 -2.20 -19.96
N VAL A 749 25.75 -2.15 -19.33
CA VAL A 749 24.45 -2.14 -20.02
C VAL A 749 23.57 -1.02 -19.47
N ASP A 750 23.11 -0.14 -20.35
CA ASP A 750 21.99 0.76 -20.05
C ASP A 750 20.70 -0.07 -19.98
N ILE A 751 20.12 -0.21 -18.79
CA ILE A 751 18.75 -0.68 -18.65
C ILE A 751 17.83 0.55 -18.61
N ASN A 752 16.96 0.67 -19.62
CA ASN A 752 15.91 1.68 -19.63
C ASN A 752 14.99 1.42 -18.44
N ILE A 753 14.81 2.38 -17.52
CA ILE A 753 13.71 2.34 -16.56
C ILE A 753 12.47 2.75 -17.33
N GLU A 754 11.69 1.76 -17.76
CA GLU A 754 10.28 2.00 -18.09
C GLU A 754 9.55 2.31 -16.78
N GLU A 755 9.42 3.59 -16.46
CA GLU A 755 8.40 4.05 -15.50
C GLU A 755 7.03 3.67 -16.09
N LEU A 756 6.44 2.59 -15.60
CA LEU A 756 5.22 1.98 -16.15
C LEU A 756 3.98 2.80 -15.77
N GLU A 757 3.68 3.85 -16.54
CA GLU A 757 2.47 4.63 -16.35
C GLU A 757 1.26 3.92 -16.97
N TYR A 758 0.50 3.20 -16.13
CA TYR A 758 -0.75 2.56 -16.53
C TYR A 758 -1.86 3.62 -16.72
N ARG A 759 -2.26 3.89 -17.96
CA ARG A 759 -3.42 4.74 -18.25
C ARG A 759 -4.63 3.93 -18.70
N TRP A 760 -5.79 4.55 -18.59
CA TRP A 760 -7.05 4.00 -19.07
C TRP A 760 -7.16 4.15 -20.59
N LYS A 761 -7.44 3.07 -21.34
CA LYS A 761 -7.69 3.18 -22.79
C LYS A 761 -8.91 4.07 -23.03
N PRO A 762 -8.79 5.22 -23.75
CA PRO A 762 -9.86 6.23 -23.80
C PRO A 762 -11.25 5.74 -24.25
N ASN A 763 -11.32 4.63 -24.99
CA ASN A 763 -12.56 4.06 -25.52
C ASN A 763 -12.89 2.65 -24.98
N ALA A 764 -12.22 2.19 -23.90
CA ALA A 764 -12.58 0.94 -23.25
C ALA A 764 -13.56 1.20 -22.10
N GLU A 765 -14.80 0.74 -22.22
CA GLU A 765 -15.70 0.66 -21.05
C GLU A 765 -15.25 -0.51 -20.15
N LEU A 766 -14.91 -0.23 -18.89
CA LEU A 766 -14.73 -1.27 -17.87
C LEU A 766 -16.11 -1.91 -17.61
N ASP A 767 -16.18 -3.24 -17.47
CA ASP A 767 -17.43 -3.89 -17.06
C ASP A 767 -17.89 -3.28 -15.72
N PRO A 768 -19.12 -2.75 -15.58
CA PRO A 768 -19.54 -2.08 -14.35
C PRO A 768 -19.35 -2.91 -13.08
N LYS A 769 -19.46 -4.25 -13.15
CA LYS A 769 -19.22 -5.13 -12.00
C LYS A 769 -17.74 -5.20 -11.63
N THR A 770 -16.86 -5.30 -12.61
CA THR A 770 -15.41 -5.25 -12.37
C THR A 770 -14.93 -3.83 -12.03
N MET A 771 -15.64 -2.79 -12.46
CA MET A 771 -15.33 -1.40 -12.10
C MET A 771 -15.67 -1.13 -10.64
N MET A 772 -16.77 -1.72 -10.15
CA MET A 772 -17.07 -1.83 -8.72
C MET A 772 -16.03 -2.69 -7.98
N LEU A 773 -15.61 -3.83 -8.54
CA LEU A 773 -14.67 -4.75 -7.89
C LEU A 773 -13.28 -4.10 -7.71
N ALA A 774 -12.76 -3.48 -8.77
CA ALA A 774 -11.48 -2.77 -8.78
C ALA A 774 -11.51 -1.53 -7.87
N ASN A 775 -12.57 -0.71 -7.92
CA ASN A 775 -12.70 0.42 -6.98
C ASN A 775 -12.86 -0.04 -5.53
N SER A 776 -13.57 -1.14 -5.26
CA SER A 776 -13.73 -1.68 -3.89
C SER A 776 -12.41 -2.19 -3.32
N LEU A 777 -11.56 -2.82 -4.14
CA LEU A 777 -10.20 -3.20 -3.77
C LEU A 777 -9.30 -1.97 -3.60
N TYR A 778 -9.30 -1.04 -4.55
CA TYR A 778 -8.43 0.14 -4.55
C TYR A 778 -8.74 1.12 -3.40
N GLN A 779 -10.02 1.41 -3.15
CA GLN A 779 -10.44 2.22 -1.99
C GLN A 779 -10.16 1.50 -0.66
N GLY A 780 -10.17 0.16 -0.66
CA GLY A 780 -9.81 -0.62 0.51
C GLY A 780 -8.31 -0.60 0.83
N LEU A 781 -7.46 -0.76 -0.18
CA LEU A 781 -6.00 -0.76 0.00
C LEU A 781 -5.47 0.65 0.33
N SER A 782 -6.01 1.70 -0.30
CA SER A 782 -5.62 3.09 -0.02
C SER A 782 -6.06 3.61 1.36
N LEU A 783 -7.13 3.05 1.94
CA LEU A 783 -7.55 3.38 3.30
C LEU A 783 -6.78 2.60 4.39
N PHE A 784 -5.80 1.76 4.03
CA PHE A 784 -4.94 1.00 4.95
C PHE A 784 -3.46 1.37 4.90
N SER A 785 -3.00 2.11 3.90
CA SER A 785 -1.57 2.44 3.72
C SER A 785 -1.04 3.64 4.53
N GLN A 786 -1.87 4.32 5.33
CA GLN A 786 -1.44 5.45 6.17
C GLN A 786 -1.46 5.15 7.69
N PRO A 787 -0.33 5.33 8.41
CA PRO A 787 -0.26 5.06 9.85
C PRO A 787 -0.80 6.22 10.70
N LEU A 788 -1.84 5.97 11.51
CA LEU A 788 -2.46 6.96 12.42
C LEU A 788 -2.84 6.35 13.79
N ASN A 789 -3.12 7.23 14.76
CA ASN A 789 -3.33 6.89 16.18
C ASN A 789 -4.53 5.91 16.42
N PRO A 790 -4.33 4.80 17.17
CA PRO A 790 -5.36 3.77 17.42
C PRO A 790 -6.67 4.23 18.08
N GLU A 791 -6.67 5.32 18.86
CA GLU A 791 -7.90 5.75 19.55
C GLU A 791 -8.89 6.41 18.58
N LYS A 792 -8.38 7.12 17.57
CA LYS A 792 -9.17 7.57 16.42
C LYS A 792 -9.52 6.43 15.46
N ASP A 793 -8.62 5.45 15.30
CA ASP A 793 -8.97 4.21 14.57
C ASP A 793 -10.26 3.66 15.16
N ASN A 794 -10.37 3.56 16.50
CA ASN A 794 -11.49 2.90 17.18
C ASN A 794 -12.90 3.55 17.01
N GLN A 795 -12.98 4.76 16.43
CA GLN A 795 -14.23 5.44 16.01
C GLN A 795 -14.33 5.68 14.49
N LEU A 796 -13.23 5.92 13.76
CA LEU A 796 -13.28 6.08 12.30
C LEU A 796 -13.44 4.75 11.57
N ARG A 797 -12.75 3.70 12.04
CA ARG A 797 -13.17 2.37 11.64
C ARG A 797 -14.52 2.06 12.26
N ARG A 798 -14.96 2.50 13.47
CA ARG A 798 -16.42 2.55 13.82
C ARG A 798 -17.21 3.63 13.02
N ALA A 799 -16.75 3.97 11.81
CA ALA A 799 -17.51 4.56 10.69
C ALA A 799 -17.46 3.75 9.34
N GLY A 800 -16.96 2.48 9.30
CA GLY A 800 -16.96 1.48 8.18
C GLY A 800 -18.13 0.43 8.06
N LEU A 801 -18.09 -0.77 8.70
CA LEU A 801 -19.18 -1.79 8.83
C LEU A 801 -20.59 -1.28 9.14
N ILE A 802 -20.86 -0.24 9.92
CA ILE A 802 -22.20 0.41 10.04
C ILE A 802 -22.34 1.66 9.14
N THR A 803 -21.38 1.88 8.24
CA THR A 803 -21.51 2.54 6.91
C THR A 803 -21.78 1.50 5.80
N LEU A 804 -21.63 0.24 6.18
CA LEU A 804 -22.26 -0.93 5.60
C LEU A 804 -23.22 -1.64 6.61
N ILE A 805 -23.92 -0.97 7.58
CA ILE A 805 -25.02 -1.54 8.48
C ILE A 805 -26.43 -0.83 8.60
N LYS A 806 -26.60 0.41 8.10
CA LYS A 806 -27.71 1.18 7.36
C LYS A 806 -28.05 1.49 5.65
N GLN A 807 -27.43 1.59 4.32
CA GLN A 807 -26.15 1.23 3.36
C GLN A 807 -25.79 -0.25 2.64
N ALA A 808 -26.03 -1.57 3.00
CA ALA A 808 -25.93 -2.94 2.46
C ALA A 808 -27.09 -3.96 2.92
N ASN A 809 -28.18 -3.49 3.61
CA ASN A 809 -29.32 -4.10 4.39
C ASN A 809 -30.74 -3.35 4.29
N THR A 810 -30.97 -2.36 3.41
CA THR A 810 -32.25 -1.66 3.04
C THR A 810 -32.82 -1.85 1.60
N ILE A 811 -32.42 -2.84 0.79
CA ILE A 811 -33.09 -3.33 -0.43
C ILE A 811 -33.91 -4.56 -0.10
N GLN A 812 -35.09 -4.61 -0.68
CA GLN A 812 -35.86 -5.78 -1.06
C GLN A 812 -37.29 -5.31 -1.25
N PRO A 813 -37.73 -5.22 -2.49
CA PRO A 813 -37.53 -3.96 -3.17
C PRO A 813 -38.93 -3.40 -3.25
N HIS A 814 -39.26 -2.77 -4.36
CA HIS A 814 -40.54 -2.91 -5.00
C HIS A 814 -40.22 -2.69 -6.46
N GLU A 815 -40.32 -3.75 -7.25
CA GLU A 815 -41.57 -4.30 -7.81
C GLU A 815 -42.11 -3.28 -8.80
N THR A 816 -42.99 -3.56 -9.75
CA THR A 816 -43.60 -4.80 -10.24
C THR A 816 -43.47 -4.73 -11.77
N THR A 817 -43.41 -5.81 -12.53
CA THR A 817 -44.34 -6.96 -12.48
C THR A 817 -43.70 -8.12 -13.27
N VAL A 818 -44.06 -9.40 -13.10
CA VAL A 818 -45.41 -9.99 -13.04
C VAL A 818 -45.49 -11.21 -12.11
N LYS A 819 -46.49 -11.20 -11.20
CA LYS A 819 -47.31 -12.28 -10.61
C LYS A 819 -46.77 -13.74 -10.45
N MET A 820 -47.10 -14.32 -9.28
CA MET A 820 -47.09 -15.75 -8.90
C MET A 820 -45.69 -16.39 -8.67
N LYS A 821 -45.42 -17.16 -7.60
CA LYS A 821 -46.25 -17.90 -6.63
C LYS A 821 -45.51 -18.00 -5.26
N PRO A 822 -46.16 -18.39 -4.15
CA PRO A 822 -45.49 -18.50 -2.85
C PRO A 822 -44.39 -19.58 -2.82
N GLY A 823 -43.20 -19.22 -2.30
CA GLY A 823 -42.17 -20.18 -1.87
C GLY A 823 -40.95 -20.32 -2.78
N GLN A 824 -40.13 -19.27 -2.86
CA GLN A 824 -38.68 -19.38 -3.09
C GLN A 824 -37.98 -18.57 -1.99
N GLY A 825 -37.34 -19.26 -1.05
CA GLY A 825 -36.55 -18.66 0.03
C GLY A 825 -35.13 -19.21 -0.02
N ASN A 826 -34.13 -18.34 0.20
CA ASN A 826 -32.72 -18.70 -0.01
C ASN A 826 -32.20 -19.67 1.06
N VAL A 827 -32.27 -20.97 0.74
CA VAL A 827 -31.56 -22.06 1.44
C VAL A 827 -30.06 -21.75 1.65
N PRO A 828 -29.32 -21.12 0.71
CA PRO A 828 -27.90 -20.78 0.92
C PRO A 828 -27.64 -19.90 2.15
N LEU A 829 -28.56 -18.99 2.49
CA LEU A 829 -28.38 -18.08 3.63
C LEU A 829 -28.51 -18.81 4.98
N LEU A 830 -29.40 -19.81 5.05
CA LEU A 830 -29.57 -20.61 6.27
C LEU A 830 -28.35 -21.52 6.51
N ALA A 831 -27.74 -22.05 5.45
CA ALA A 831 -26.48 -22.78 5.53
C ALA A 831 -25.31 -21.88 6.00
N GLN A 832 -25.22 -20.65 5.48
CA GLN A 832 -24.23 -19.66 5.94
C GLN A 832 -24.46 -19.18 7.39
N LEU A 833 -25.69 -19.21 7.89
CA LEU A 833 -26.02 -18.86 9.28
C LEU A 833 -25.71 -20.01 10.26
N LEU A 834 -25.89 -21.26 9.85
CA LEU A 834 -25.57 -22.43 10.69
C LEU A 834 -24.05 -22.65 10.86
N SER A 835 -23.23 -22.23 9.89
CA SER A 835 -21.76 -22.36 9.93
C SER A 835 -21.04 -21.31 10.79
N ILE A 836 -21.77 -20.44 11.52
CA ILE A 836 -21.20 -19.41 12.41
C ILE A 836 -21.36 -19.76 13.90
N LEU A 837 -22.12 -20.80 14.23
CA LEU A 837 -22.38 -21.20 15.62
C LEU A 837 -21.19 -21.96 16.24
N PRO A 838 -20.86 -21.75 17.52
CA PRO A 838 -19.94 -22.61 18.27
C PRO A 838 -20.43 -24.07 18.33
N TYR A 839 -19.50 -25.02 18.36
CA TYR A 839 -19.79 -26.45 18.28
C TYR A 839 -20.62 -26.96 19.47
N GLU A 840 -20.37 -26.40 20.66
CA GLU A 840 -21.08 -26.69 21.92
C GLU A 840 -22.52 -26.13 21.89
N GLN A 841 -22.77 -25.07 21.12
CA GLN A 841 -24.11 -24.55 20.88
C GLN A 841 -24.87 -25.36 19.83
N LEU A 842 -24.17 -25.97 18.85
CA LEU A 842 -24.75 -26.95 17.94
C LEU A 842 -25.16 -28.24 18.69
N GLU A 843 -24.35 -28.71 19.64
CA GLU A 843 -24.71 -29.84 20.54
C GLU A 843 -25.88 -29.47 21.47
N SER A 844 -25.91 -28.23 21.98
CA SER A 844 -27.04 -27.70 22.75
C SER A 844 -28.33 -27.60 21.91
N LEU A 845 -28.22 -27.28 20.62
CA LEU A 845 -29.34 -27.25 19.66
C LEU A 845 -29.79 -28.66 19.24
N GLN A 846 -28.87 -29.63 19.11
CA GLN A 846 -29.23 -31.05 18.99
C GLN A 846 -30.00 -31.53 20.22
N THR A 847 -29.53 -31.17 21.42
CA THR A 847 -30.20 -31.48 22.69
C THR A 847 -31.60 -30.84 22.75
N PHE A 848 -31.73 -29.58 22.34
CA PHE A 848 -33.02 -28.88 22.23
C PHE A 848 -33.97 -29.56 21.22
N ALA A 849 -33.46 -29.99 20.06
CA ALA A 849 -34.24 -30.74 19.07
C ALA A 849 -34.70 -32.11 19.60
N GLN A 850 -33.87 -32.80 20.38
CA GLN A 850 -34.23 -34.05 21.06
C GLN A 850 -35.27 -33.82 22.18
N THR A 851 -35.19 -32.73 22.95
CA THR A 851 -36.20 -32.38 23.96
C THR A 851 -37.52 -31.96 23.33
N LEU A 852 -37.51 -31.25 22.21
CA LEU A 852 -38.73 -30.94 21.44
C LEU A 852 -39.45 -32.21 20.95
N GLN A 853 -38.73 -33.30 20.65
CA GLN A 853 -39.34 -34.59 20.31
C GLN A 853 -40.00 -35.31 21.51
N LYS A 854 -39.63 -34.98 22.75
CA LYS A 854 -40.20 -35.60 23.97
C LYS A 854 -41.52 -34.96 24.40
N GLY A 855 -41.73 -33.68 24.08
CA GLY A 855 -43.03 -33.01 24.23
C GLY A 855 -43.42 -32.53 25.64
N ASP A 856 -42.58 -32.66 26.67
CA ASP A 856 -42.88 -32.11 28.01
C ASP A 856 -42.83 -30.56 27.97
N PRO A 857 -43.95 -29.86 28.24
CA PRO A 857 -43.98 -28.39 28.19
C PRO A 857 -43.02 -27.72 29.17
N THR A 858 -42.69 -28.39 30.29
CA THR A 858 -41.83 -27.88 31.37
C THR A 858 -40.37 -27.89 30.95
N GLU A 859 -39.89 -29.00 30.37
CA GLU A 859 -38.54 -29.09 29.82
C GLU A 859 -38.37 -28.15 28.62
N ILE A 860 -39.38 -28.07 27.74
CA ILE A 860 -39.37 -27.16 26.59
C ILE A 860 -39.32 -25.70 27.04
N HIS A 861 -40.09 -25.30 28.06
CA HIS A 861 -40.05 -23.95 28.59
C HIS A 861 -38.73 -23.62 29.30
N ALA A 862 -38.13 -24.58 30.03
CA ALA A 862 -36.80 -24.42 30.62
C ALA A 862 -35.71 -24.26 29.53
N ALA A 863 -35.78 -25.07 28.46
CA ALA A 863 -34.85 -24.99 27.33
C ALA A 863 -35.01 -23.68 26.54
N LEU A 864 -36.24 -23.20 26.32
CA LEU A 864 -36.49 -21.90 25.68
C LEU A 864 -35.95 -20.72 26.48
N ASN A 865 -36.06 -20.74 27.82
CA ASN A 865 -35.42 -19.73 28.66
C ASN A 865 -33.88 -19.82 28.59
N ARG A 866 -33.31 -21.02 28.44
CA ARG A 866 -31.87 -21.21 28.18
C ARG A 866 -31.42 -20.67 26.82
N VAL A 867 -32.21 -20.87 25.76
CA VAL A 867 -31.98 -20.24 24.45
C VAL A 867 -32.09 -18.71 24.56
N LYS A 868 -33.02 -18.18 25.37
CA LYS A 868 -33.11 -16.74 25.67
C LYS A 868 -31.86 -16.20 26.38
N GLU A 869 -31.27 -16.96 27.30
CA GLU A 869 -29.99 -16.61 27.95
C GLU A 869 -28.81 -16.64 26.97
N ILE A 870 -28.73 -17.67 26.10
CA ILE A 870 -27.71 -17.76 25.04
C ILE A 870 -27.79 -16.58 24.07
N LEU A 871 -29.01 -16.10 23.77
CA LEU A 871 -29.27 -14.90 22.97
C LEU A 871 -29.22 -13.58 23.78
N GLY A 872 -28.89 -13.63 25.08
CA GLY A 872 -28.61 -12.45 25.92
C GLY A 872 -29.81 -11.56 26.28
N VAL A 873 -31.05 -11.96 26.00
CA VAL A 873 -32.23 -11.07 26.08
C VAL A 873 -32.69 -10.81 27.52
N LYS A 874 -32.04 -9.85 28.19
CA LYS A 874 -32.39 -9.39 29.55
C LYS A 874 -33.54 -8.37 29.56
N THR A 875 -34.76 -8.88 29.56
CA THR A 875 -35.96 -8.12 30.01
C THR A 875 -36.19 -8.35 31.51
N SER A 876 -36.70 -7.35 32.24
CA SER A 876 -36.98 -7.46 33.68
C SER A 876 -38.17 -8.37 34.04
N GLN A 877 -38.82 -8.97 33.04
CA GLN A 877 -39.82 -10.03 33.18
C GLN A 877 -39.52 -11.16 32.19
N GLY A 878 -39.81 -12.41 32.58
CA GLY A 878 -39.64 -13.62 31.76
C GLY A 878 -40.77 -13.84 30.75
N TYR A 879 -40.64 -14.83 29.87
CA TYR A 879 -41.74 -15.23 28.99
C TYR A 879 -42.82 -15.97 29.80
N SER A 880 -44.10 -15.66 29.56
CA SER A 880 -45.21 -16.49 30.04
C SER A 880 -45.37 -17.77 29.19
N PRO A 881 -45.86 -18.89 29.75
CA PRO A 881 -45.61 -20.21 29.17
C PRO A 881 -46.57 -20.64 28.02
N GLY A 882 -46.61 -19.94 26.87
CA GLY A 882 -47.36 -20.48 25.72
C GLY A 882 -47.39 -19.69 24.40
N VAL A 883 -46.50 -20.06 23.46
CA VAL A 883 -46.66 -20.02 21.98
C VAL A 883 -45.85 -21.19 21.37
N ILE A 884 -46.23 -21.74 20.20
CA ILE A 884 -45.67 -22.99 19.62
C ILE A 884 -45.28 -22.80 18.14
N ILE A 885 -44.22 -23.48 17.65
CA ILE A 885 -43.72 -23.44 16.25
C ILE A 885 -43.20 -24.84 15.83
N HIS A 886 -43.54 -25.35 14.62
CA HIS A 886 -42.90 -26.58 14.10
C HIS A 886 -42.86 -26.76 12.54
N ASP A 887 -43.94 -26.46 11.79
CA ASP A 887 -44.13 -27.06 10.46
C ASP A 887 -43.26 -26.57 9.28
N HIS A 888 -42.55 -25.44 9.39
CA HIS A 888 -41.96 -24.78 8.21
C HIS A 888 -40.75 -25.52 7.60
N TRP A 889 -40.03 -26.35 8.36
CA TRP A 889 -38.70 -26.83 7.96
C TRP A 889 -38.69 -27.87 6.83
N LYS A 890 -39.68 -28.78 6.78
CA LYS A 890 -39.70 -29.90 5.82
C LYS A 890 -39.77 -29.49 4.34
N ASN A 891 -40.25 -28.29 4.03
CA ASN A 891 -40.50 -27.85 2.65
C ASN A 891 -39.28 -27.25 1.94
N ALA A 892 -38.22 -26.90 2.65
CA ALA A 892 -37.05 -26.24 2.06
C ALA A 892 -36.14 -27.23 1.29
N VAL A 893 -35.77 -28.34 1.93
CA VAL A 893 -34.80 -29.32 1.41
C VAL A 893 -35.22 -29.90 0.05
N LYS A 894 -36.51 -30.21 -0.11
CA LYS A 894 -37.05 -30.83 -1.34
C LYS A 894 -36.76 -30.02 -2.60
N LYS A 895 -36.80 -28.69 -2.53
CA LYS A 895 -36.64 -27.79 -3.69
C LYS A 895 -35.19 -27.62 -4.15
N TRP A 896 -34.20 -27.90 -3.31
CA TRP A 896 -32.80 -27.70 -3.67
C TRP A 896 -32.31 -28.76 -4.67
N LEU A 897 -32.77 -30.01 -4.50
CA LEU A 897 -32.50 -31.13 -5.43
C LEU A 897 -33.10 -30.93 -6.83
N GLU A 898 -34.07 -30.03 -6.98
CA GLU A 898 -34.74 -29.72 -8.25
C GLU A 898 -33.91 -28.79 -9.17
N MET A 899 -32.72 -28.31 -8.73
CA MET A 899 -31.95 -27.26 -9.44
C MET A 899 -30.59 -27.66 -10.05
N THR A 900 -30.03 -28.84 -9.76
CA THR A 900 -28.75 -29.30 -10.35
C THR A 900 -28.93 -29.96 -11.72
N ASP A 901 -27.86 -30.02 -12.52
CA ASP A 901 -27.82 -30.83 -13.75
C ASP A 901 -27.92 -32.32 -13.42
N GLU A 902 -28.29 -33.18 -14.37
CA GLU A 902 -28.63 -34.56 -14.06
C GLU A 902 -27.44 -35.41 -13.62
N THR A 903 -26.21 -35.14 -14.09
CA THR A 903 -25.02 -35.87 -13.62
C THR A 903 -24.70 -35.48 -12.18
N SER A 904 -24.55 -34.18 -11.91
CA SER A 904 -24.35 -33.68 -10.54
C SER A 904 -25.50 -34.06 -9.61
N ARG A 905 -26.75 -34.11 -10.09
CA ARG A 905 -27.91 -34.59 -9.31
C ARG A 905 -27.76 -36.06 -8.96
N GLN A 906 -27.42 -36.93 -9.91
CA GLN A 906 -27.27 -38.36 -9.62
C GLN A 906 -26.11 -38.61 -8.65
N ASP A 907 -24.98 -37.91 -8.79
CA ASP A 907 -23.86 -38.01 -7.84
C ASP A 907 -24.21 -37.39 -6.47
N ILE A 908 -24.95 -36.28 -6.40
CA ILE A 908 -25.46 -35.73 -5.13
C ILE A 908 -26.46 -36.67 -4.47
N LEU A 909 -27.40 -37.27 -5.22
CA LEU A 909 -28.35 -38.25 -4.67
C LEU A 909 -27.64 -39.52 -4.21
N ARG A 910 -26.57 -39.93 -4.90
CA ARG A 910 -25.71 -41.05 -4.51
C ARG A 910 -24.89 -40.75 -3.26
N LEU A 911 -24.34 -39.53 -3.13
CA LEU A 911 -23.62 -39.07 -1.93
C LEU A 911 -24.57 -38.92 -0.72
N LEU A 912 -25.76 -38.34 -0.93
CA LEU A 912 -26.82 -38.22 0.08
C LEU A 912 -27.49 -39.56 0.45
N SER A 913 -27.18 -40.64 -0.26
CA SER A 913 -27.53 -42.02 0.10
C SER A 913 -26.32 -42.86 0.56
N THR A 914 -25.18 -42.22 0.83
CA THR A 914 -24.14 -42.82 1.69
C THR A 914 -24.38 -42.45 3.16
N ASP A 915 -24.10 -43.36 4.08
CA ASP A 915 -24.32 -43.16 5.52
C ASP A 915 -23.33 -42.16 6.17
N SER A 916 -22.46 -41.49 5.40
CA SER A 916 -21.40 -40.60 5.89
C SER A 916 -21.56 -39.16 5.38
N VAL A 917 -22.28 -38.35 6.16
CA VAL A 917 -22.57 -36.93 5.87
C VAL A 917 -21.29 -36.09 5.66
N ALA A 918 -20.18 -36.44 6.31
CA ALA A 918 -18.91 -35.71 6.20
C ALA A 918 -18.30 -35.80 4.78
N SER A 919 -18.25 -37.02 4.21
CA SER A 919 -17.65 -37.25 2.88
C SER A 919 -18.40 -36.53 1.76
N ALA A 920 -19.73 -36.41 1.90
CA ALA A 920 -20.56 -35.67 0.95
C ALA A 920 -20.34 -34.15 1.00
N ALA A 921 -20.08 -33.58 2.19
CA ALA A 921 -19.88 -32.14 2.37
C ALA A 921 -18.54 -31.66 1.78
N GLU A 922 -17.46 -32.41 2.02
CA GLU A 922 -16.10 -32.08 1.57
C GLU A 922 -15.98 -32.09 0.03
N GLN A 923 -16.57 -33.10 -0.63
CA GLN A 923 -16.60 -33.20 -2.09
C GLN A 923 -17.48 -32.11 -2.73
N LEU A 924 -18.61 -31.76 -2.09
CA LEU A 924 -19.46 -30.65 -2.53
C LEU A 924 -18.77 -29.28 -2.40
N GLN A 925 -17.95 -29.06 -1.36
CA GLN A 925 -17.17 -27.84 -1.22
C GLN A 925 -16.13 -27.71 -2.34
N THR A 926 -15.37 -28.78 -2.60
CA THR A 926 -14.34 -28.82 -3.66
C THR A 926 -14.92 -28.45 -5.03
N LEU A 927 -16.04 -29.09 -5.43
CA LEU A 927 -16.75 -28.80 -6.68
C LEU A 927 -17.24 -27.34 -6.78
N PHE A 928 -17.56 -26.70 -5.64
CA PHE A 928 -18.02 -25.32 -5.63
C PHE A 928 -16.87 -24.32 -5.82
N GLU A 929 -15.74 -24.53 -5.13
CA GLU A 929 -14.57 -23.65 -5.13
C GLU A 929 -13.92 -23.56 -6.52
N GLU A 930 -13.68 -24.70 -7.18
CA GLU A 930 -13.15 -24.76 -8.56
C GLU A 930 -14.05 -23.99 -9.55
N SER A 931 -15.37 -24.11 -9.39
CA SER A 931 -16.36 -23.53 -10.31
C SER A 931 -16.48 -22.01 -10.24
N VAL A 932 -16.03 -21.39 -9.13
CA VAL A 932 -16.16 -19.95 -8.86
C VAL A 932 -14.84 -19.23 -9.07
N LEU A 933 -13.73 -19.73 -8.52
CA LEU A 933 -12.40 -19.11 -8.68
C LEU A 933 -12.02 -18.98 -10.16
N THR A 934 -12.23 -20.04 -10.94
CA THR A 934 -12.00 -20.06 -12.40
C THR A 934 -12.75 -18.96 -13.13
N LYS A 935 -13.97 -18.59 -12.69
CA LYS A 935 -14.77 -17.52 -13.31
C LYS A 935 -14.28 -16.13 -12.91
N THR A 936 -13.88 -15.93 -11.66
CA THR A 936 -13.37 -14.62 -11.18
C THR A 936 -12.03 -14.28 -11.83
N THR A 937 -11.11 -15.24 -11.93
CA THR A 937 -9.81 -15.03 -12.61
C THR A 937 -10.00 -14.70 -14.10
N ALA A 938 -10.93 -15.38 -14.78
CA ALA A 938 -11.27 -15.11 -16.17
C ALA A 938 -11.90 -13.71 -16.40
N ILE A 939 -12.49 -13.10 -15.36
CA ILE A 939 -12.98 -11.72 -15.40
C ILE A 939 -11.81 -10.74 -15.23
N LEU A 940 -10.94 -10.93 -14.24
CA LEU A 940 -9.79 -10.04 -14.02
C LEU A 940 -8.88 -9.97 -15.25
N SER A 941 -8.49 -11.11 -15.83
CA SER A 941 -7.68 -11.19 -17.07
C SER A 941 -8.42 -10.79 -18.36
N ARG A 942 -9.70 -10.40 -18.26
CA ARG A 942 -10.45 -9.74 -19.36
C ARG A 942 -10.40 -8.21 -19.23
N GLU A 943 -10.34 -7.71 -18.01
CA GLU A 943 -10.47 -6.28 -17.70
C GLU A 943 -9.11 -5.59 -17.55
N GLU A 944 -8.07 -6.32 -17.13
CA GLU A 944 -6.65 -5.95 -17.24
C GLU A 944 -6.30 -5.43 -18.65
N LYS A 945 -6.87 -6.06 -19.69
CA LYS A 945 -6.67 -5.72 -21.10
C LYS A 945 -7.22 -4.34 -21.50
N LYS A 946 -7.96 -3.66 -20.63
CA LYS A 946 -8.56 -2.33 -20.85
C LYS A 946 -7.68 -1.19 -20.35
N PHE A 947 -6.69 -1.47 -19.52
CA PHE A 947 -5.58 -0.54 -19.33
C PHE A 947 -4.67 -0.57 -20.57
N GLU A 948 -4.05 0.56 -20.88
CA GLU A 948 -2.84 0.62 -21.69
C GLU A 948 -1.67 0.98 -20.78
N VAL A 949 -0.63 0.15 -20.83
CA VAL A 949 0.70 0.57 -20.36
C VAL A 949 1.14 1.66 -21.33
N ILE A 950 1.05 2.91 -20.91
CA ILE A 950 1.79 3.97 -21.60
C ILE A 950 3.24 3.77 -21.18
N LYS A 951 3.97 3.05 -22.03
CA LYS A 951 5.42 3.22 -22.09
C LYS A 951 5.66 4.71 -22.26
N SER A 952 6.34 5.33 -21.30
CA SER A 952 6.81 6.70 -21.47
C SER A 952 7.55 6.79 -22.81
N THR A 953 7.28 7.83 -23.59
CA THR A 953 7.90 8.00 -24.90
C THR A 953 9.41 7.91 -24.74
N ALA A 954 10.08 7.07 -25.54
CA ALA A 954 11.41 6.51 -25.25
C ALA A 954 12.57 7.53 -25.17
N GLU A 955 12.25 8.82 -25.30
CA GLU A 955 13.13 9.96 -25.07
C GLU A 955 13.18 10.38 -23.58
N ASN A 956 12.20 9.97 -22.76
CA ASN A 956 12.04 10.36 -21.35
C ASN A 956 12.30 9.24 -20.32
N SER A 957 12.59 8.00 -20.73
CA SER A 957 12.89 6.93 -19.78
C SER A 957 14.27 7.13 -19.13
N LYS A 958 14.31 7.22 -17.79
CA LYS A 958 15.57 7.28 -17.04
C LYS A 958 16.40 6.03 -17.35
N LYS A 959 17.57 6.19 -17.94
CA LYS A 959 18.51 5.09 -18.10
C LYS A 959 19.29 4.91 -16.81
N LYS A 960 19.31 3.67 -16.31
CA LYS A 960 20.23 3.28 -15.23
C LYS A 960 21.24 2.31 -15.82
N THR A 961 22.52 2.61 -15.71
CA THR A 961 23.58 1.76 -16.25
C THR A 961 23.98 0.73 -15.19
N VAL A 962 24.10 -0.53 -15.59
CA VAL A 962 24.44 -1.65 -14.69
C VAL A 962 25.64 -2.44 -15.22
N LYS A 963 26.50 -2.85 -14.29
CA LYS A 963 27.69 -3.68 -14.53
C LYS A 963 27.31 -5.15 -14.31
N MET A 964 27.29 -5.95 -15.37
CA MET A 964 27.03 -7.38 -15.30
C MET A 964 28.35 -8.16 -15.35
N TYR A 965 28.76 -8.68 -14.20
CA TYR A 965 30.00 -9.41 -14.00
C TYR A 965 29.77 -10.93 -14.07
N VAL A 966 30.22 -11.56 -15.15
CA VAL A 966 30.24 -13.02 -15.26
C VAL A 966 31.36 -13.57 -14.38
N SER A 967 31.06 -14.49 -13.47
CA SER A 967 32.05 -14.98 -12.50
C SER A 967 31.69 -16.33 -11.90
N LYS A 968 32.69 -16.92 -11.24
CA LYS A 968 32.60 -18.18 -10.47
C LYS A 968 33.42 -18.13 -9.18
N ASN A 969 33.73 -16.91 -8.73
CA ASN A 969 34.53 -16.68 -7.53
C ASN A 969 33.69 -16.87 -6.25
N ILE A 970 34.37 -17.01 -5.11
CA ILE A 970 33.74 -17.10 -3.78
C ILE A 970 32.75 -15.94 -3.52
N PRO A 971 33.07 -14.65 -3.79
CA PRO A 971 32.10 -13.55 -3.70
C PRO A 971 30.74 -13.87 -4.36
N SER A 972 30.75 -14.35 -5.61
CA SER A 972 29.52 -14.63 -6.35
C SER A 972 28.71 -15.81 -5.78
N PHE A 973 29.33 -16.74 -5.04
CA PHE A 973 28.55 -17.72 -4.27
C PHE A 973 27.64 -17.04 -3.25
N PHE A 974 28.10 -15.98 -2.58
CA PHE A 974 27.32 -15.29 -1.55
C PHE A 974 26.38 -14.22 -2.11
N ALA A 975 26.69 -13.63 -3.27
CA ALA A 975 25.78 -12.74 -4.01
C ALA A 975 24.40 -13.38 -4.27
N LYS A 976 24.36 -14.71 -4.46
CA LYS A 976 23.11 -15.49 -4.58
C LYS A 976 22.25 -15.43 -3.30
N ALA A 977 22.87 -15.39 -2.13
CA ALA A 977 22.19 -15.28 -0.83
C ALA A 977 21.71 -13.85 -0.55
N SER A 978 22.40 -12.83 -1.08
CA SER A 978 21.95 -11.42 -1.11
C SER A 978 20.67 -11.26 -1.93
N ALA A 979 20.60 -11.96 -3.07
CA ALA A 979 19.39 -12.11 -3.88
C ALA A 979 18.32 -13.02 -3.23
N GLY A 980 18.50 -13.47 -1.99
CA GLY A 980 17.56 -14.34 -1.28
C GLY A 980 17.40 -15.74 -1.90
N ILE A 981 18.35 -16.20 -2.71
CA ILE A 981 18.31 -17.53 -3.33
C ILE A 981 18.74 -18.57 -2.30
N CYS A 982 17.79 -19.35 -1.79
CA CYS A 982 18.01 -20.35 -0.73
C CYS A 982 18.73 -21.63 -1.22
N THR A 983 19.81 -21.48 -2.00
CA THR A 983 20.72 -22.57 -2.42
C THR A 983 22.02 -22.56 -1.62
N ALA A 984 22.02 -21.93 -0.45
CA ALA A 984 23.24 -21.59 0.29
C ALA A 984 24.02 -22.81 0.83
N ASN A 985 23.42 -24.00 0.88
CA ASN A 985 24.07 -25.25 1.27
C ASN A 985 24.58 -26.08 0.08
N ASP A 986 24.18 -25.76 -1.15
CA ASP A 986 24.54 -26.52 -2.34
C ASP A 986 25.90 -26.03 -2.89
N VAL A 987 26.97 -26.62 -2.34
CA VAL A 987 28.36 -26.44 -2.79
C VAL A 987 28.63 -27.22 -4.07
N GLU A 988 28.05 -28.40 -4.21
CA GLU A 988 28.29 -29.32 -5.32
C GLU A 988 27.83 -28.71 -6.64
N LEU A 989 26.65 -28.08 -6.67
CA LEU A 989 26.15 -27.31 -7.81
C LEU A 989 27.12 -26.22 -8.27
N PHE A 990 27.73 -25.49 -7.32
CA PHE A 990 28.68 -24.42 -7.63
C PHE A 990 30.02 -24.96 -8.15
N ALA A 991 30.43 -26.14 -7.71
CA ALA A 991 31.69 -26.76 -8.11
C ALA A 991 31.67 -27.37 -9.52
N ARG A 992 30.50 -27.70 -10.10
CA ARG A 992 30.37 -28.25 -11.45
C ARG A 992 30.99 -27.32 -12.50
N SER A 993 31.64 -27.84 -13.53
CA SER A 993 32.33 -27.03 -14.54
C SER A 993 31.40 -26.19 -15.43
N ASP A 994 30.17 -26.66 -15.67
CA ASP A 994 29.15 -26.05 -16.53
C ASP A 994 28.41 -24.87 -15.89
N HIS A 995 28.30 -24.83 -14.55
CA HIS A 995 27.63 -23.78 -13.78
C HIS A 995 28.52 -22.55 -13.57
N PHE A 996 27.95 -21.35 -13.67
CA PHE A 996 28.53 -20.08 -13.24
C PHE A 996 27.44 -19.05 -12.93
N HIS A 997 27.81 -17.83 -12.54
CA HIS A 997 26.88 -16.76 -12.23
C HIS A 997 27.14 -15.50 -13.05
N ILE A 998 26.12 -14.65 -13.15
CA ILE A 998 26.24 -13.25 -13.57
C ILE A 998 25.76 -12.40 -12.38
N ASN A 999 26.67 -11.66 -11.76
CA ASN A 999 26.32 -10.68 -10.72
C ASN A 999 25.93 -9.36 -11.39
N VAL A 1000 24.78 -8.79 -11.02
CA VAL A 1000 24.36 -7.46 -11.46
C VAL A 1000 24.72 -6.46 -10.38
N VAL A 1001 25.57 -5.51 -10.73
CA VAL A 1001 26.10 -4.45 -9.88
C VAL A 1001 25.63 -3.11 -10.43
N ASP A 1002 25.26 -2.20 -9.54
CA ASP A 1002 24.91 -0.83 -9.89
C ASP A 1002 26.16 -0.04 -10.34
N GLU A 1003 26.08 0.75 -11.43
CA GLU A 1003 27.25 1.53 -11.90
C GLU A 1003 27.67 2.59 -10.87
N GLU A 1004 26.70 3.23 -10.19
CA GLU A 1004 26.92 4.42 -9.37
C GLU A 1004 27.38 4.10 -7.95
N SER A 1005 26.78 3.09 -7.30
CA SER A 1005 27.08 2.69 -5.91
C SER A 1005 28.05 1.52 -5.75
N ASP A 1006 28.33 0.77 -6.83
CA ASP A 1006 29.04 -0.53 -6.81
C ASP A 1006 28.38 -1.60 -5.88
N GLU A 1007 27.12 -1.42 -5.46
CA GLU A 1007 26.36 -2.44 -4.73
C GLU A 1007 25.80 -3.55 -5.66
N ILE A 1008 25.70 -4.79 -5.17
CA ILE A 1008 25.02 -5.87 -5.89
C ILE A 1008 23.50 -5.67 -5.80
N ILE A 1009 22.89 -5.45 -6.96
CA ILE A 1009 21.45 -5.30 -7.17
C ILE A 1009 20.79 -6.57 -7.73
N GLY A 1010 21.55 -7.61 -8.06
CA GLY A 1010 21.00 -8.91 -8.45
C GLY A 1010 22.03 -10.01 -8.73
N ASN A 1011 21.52 -11.24 -8.84
CA ASN A 1011 22.29 -12.42 -9.25
C ASN A 1011 21.47 -13.26 -10.24
N ILE A 1012 22.13 -13.76 -11.29
CA ILE A 1012 21.60 -14.72 -12.25
C ILE A 1012 22.50 -15.95 -12.25
N GLN A 1013 21.92 -17.14 -12.39
CA GLN A 1013 22.65 -18.39 -12.57
C GLN A 1013 22.69 -18.76 -14.06
N ALA A 1014 23.81 -19.33 -14.49
CA ALA A 1014 24.09 -19.61 -15.89
C ALA A 1014 24.74 -20.99 -16.04
N TYR A 1015 24.32 -21.75 -17.04
CA TYR A 1015 24.73 -23.15 -17.23
C TYR A 1015 25.05 -23.40 -18.70
N LEU A 1016 26.13 -24.14 -18.98
CA LEU A 1016 26.39 -24.71 -20.30
C LEU A 1016 25.64 -26.05 -20.45
N VAL A 1017 24.60 -26.07 -21.27
CA VAL A 1017 23.72 -27.24 -21.46
C VAL A 1017 24.02 -27.91 -22.81
N PRO A 1018 24.53 -29.16 -22.85
CA PRO A 1018 24.68 -29.92 -24.09
C PRO A 1018 23.33 -30.49 -24.55
N GLN A 1019 23.10 -30.52 -25.86
CA GLN A 1019 21.84 -30.95 -26.47
C GLN A 1019 22.10 -31.46 -27.89
N ASN A 1020 21.99 -32.78 -28.13
CA ASN A 1020 22.08 -33.37 -29.48
C ASN A 1020 23.31 -32.93 -30.32
N SER A 1021 24.48 -32.82 -29.69
CA SER A 1021 25.76 -32.29 -30.25
C SER A 1021 25.89 -30.76 -30.32
N GLN A 1022 24.83 -30.02 -30.03
CA GLN A 1022 24.84 -28.57 -29.83
C GLN A 1022 25.13 -28.22 -28.37
N SER A 1023 25.49 -26.96 -28.10
CA SER A 1023 25.65 -26.45 -26.73
C SER A 1023 24.99 -25.08 -26.56
N TYR A 1024 24.18 -24.95 -25.52
CA TYR A 1024 23.39 -23.75 -25.22
C TYR A 1024 23.80 -23.12 -23.90
N LEU A 1025 23.74 -21.80 -23.81
CA LEU A 1025 23.75 -21.10 -22.54
C LEU A 1025 22.34 -21.07 -21.97
N MET A 1026 22.07 -21.76 -20.86
CA MET A 1026 20.82 -21.64 -20.13
C MET A 1026 20.98 -20.63 -19.00
N LEU A 1027 20.14 -19.59 -18.99
CA LEU A 1027 19.98 -18.70 -17.84
C LEU A 1027 18.85 -19.20 -16.93
N ARG A 1028 19.07 -19.06 -15.63
CA ARG A 1028 18.23 -19.55 -14.55
C ARG A 1028 18.24 -18.55 -13.40
N GLY A 1029 17.11 -18.37 -12.72
CA GLY A 1029 17.06 -17.66 -11.44
C GLY A 1029 17.52 -16.21 -11.57
N ILE A 1030 16.85 -15.44 -12.43
CA ILE A 1030 17.09 -13.99 -12.57
C ILE A 1030 16.52 -13.32 -11.32
N ASN A 1031 17.36 -13.00 -10.34
CA ASN A 1031 16.94 -12.60 -9.00
C ASN A 1031 17.58 -11.27 -8.58
N PRO A 1032 16.92 -10.13 -8.82
CA PRO A 1032 17.29 -8.85 -8.21
C PRO A 1032 17.12 -8.83 -6.68
N THR A 1033 17.77 -7.89 -6.01
CA THR A 1033 17.46 -7.52 -4.62
C THR A 1033 16.05 -6.95 -4.53
N VAL A 1034 15.41 -7.03 -3.35
CA VAL A 1034 14.05 -6.48 -3.15
C VAL A 1034 14.03 -4.98 -3.48
N SER A 1035 14.99 -4.23 -2.94
CA SER A 1035 15.18 -2.80 -3.20
C SER A 1035 15.37 -2.40 -4.66
N PHE A 1036 15.74 -3.35 -5.54
CA PHE A 1036 15.79 -3.09 -6.99
C PHE A 1036 14.46 -3.39 -7.69
N VAL A 1037 13.69 -4.39 -7.22
CA VAL A 1037 12.33 -4.65 -7.73
C VAL A 1037 11.40 -3.48 -7.45
N ASP A 1038 11.53 -2.85 -6.27
CA ASP A 1038 10.73 -1.70 -5.84
C ASP A 1038 10.89 -0.47 -6.76
N ILE A 1039 11.97 -0.40 -7.55
CA ILE A 1039 12.25 0.66 -8.56
C ILE A 1039 11.50 0.39 -9.88
N GLY A 1040 10.75 -0.72 -9.99
CA GLY A 1040 9.86 -1.05 -11.10
C GLY A 1040 10.54 -1.59 -12.36
N ASN A 1041 11.87 -1.49 -12.49
CA ASN A 1041 12.59 -1.87 -13.71
C ASN A 1041 12.88 -3.39 -13.85
N VAL A 1042 11.85 -4.21 -13.67
CA VAL A 1042 11.93 -5.67 -13.87
C VAL A 1042 12.18 -6.01 -15.35
N ARG A 1043 11.47 -5.35 -16.27
CA ARG A 1043 11.57 -5.62 -17.72
C ARG A 1043 12.95 -5.27 -18.29
N GLY A 1044 13.45 -4.07 -18.03
CA GLY A 1044 14.76 -3.63 -18.52
C GLY A 1044 15.90 -4.49 -17.96
N LEU A 1045 15.80 -4.94 -16.70
CA LEU A 1045 16.75 -5.90 -16.13
C LEU A 1045 16.75 -7.24 -16.89
N ILE A 1046 15.57 -7.81 -17.21
CA ILE A 1046 15.46 -9.05 -17.98
C ILE A 1046 16.02 -8.86 -19.40
N GLU A 1047 15.65 -7.77 -20.09
CA GLU A 1047 16.10 -7.49 -21.46
C GLU A 1047 17.62 -7.23 -21.53
N GLY A 1048 18.20 -6.54 -20.54
CA GLY A 1048 19.64 -6.38 -20.38
C GLY A 1048 20.35 -7.71 -20.08
N THR A 1049 19.79 -8.53 -19.18
CA THR A 1049 20.30 -9.87 -18.84
C THR A 1049 20.31 -10.79 -20.07
N LEU A 1050 19.24 -10.79 -20.86
CA LEU A 1050 19.12 -11.56 -22.11
C LEU A 1050 20.06 -11.04 -23.21
N THR A 1051 20.35 -9.74 -23.24
CA THR A 1051 21.33 -9.14 -24.14
C THR A 1051 22.75 -9.59 -23.80
N VAL A 1052 23.14 -9.54 -22.52
CA VAL A 1052 24.42 -10.04 -22.02
C VAL A 1052 24.54 -11.56 -22.23
N GLY A 1053 23.49 -12.33 -21.93
CA GLY A 1053 23.45 -13.76 -22.22
C GLY A 1053 23.68 -14.06 -23.70
N ARG A 1054 23.09 -13.29 -24.61
CA ARG A 1054 23.32 -13.43 -26.06
C ARG A 1054 24.77 -13.11 -26.44
N GLU A 1055 25.36 -12.02 -25.93
CA GLU A 1055 26.75 -11.69 -26.23
C GLU A 1055 27.73 -12.73 -25.68
N ILE A 1056 27.48 -13.27 -24.47
CA ILE A 1056 28.23 -14.42 -23.93
C ILE A 1056 28.10 -15.61 -24.86
N ALA A 1057 26.88 -16.00 -25.26
CA ALA A 1057 26.65 -17.17 -26.10
C ALA A 1057 27.33 -17.04 -27.47
N GLN A 1058 27.23 -15.87 -28.11
CA GLN A 1058 27.87 -15.56 -29.38
C GLN A 1058 29.40 -15.61 -29.29
N ALA A 1059 29.99 -14.93 -28.30
CA ALA A 1059 31.44 -14.93 -28.11
C ALA A 1059 31.98 -16.32 -27.75
N SER A 1060 31.18 -17.11 -27.05
CA SER A 1060 31.48 -18.47 -26.63
C SER A 1060 31.28 -19.51 -27.74
N ASP A 1061 30.85 -19.11 -28.93
CA ASP A 1061 30.51 -19.94 -30.10
C ASP A 1061 29.35 -20.94 -29.89
N LEU A 1062 28.49 -20.70 -28.89
CA LEU A 1062 27.36 -21.56 -28.52
C LEU A 1062 26.21 -21.46 -29.54
N ASP A 1063 25.46 -22.55 -29.67
CA ASP A 1063 24.31 -22.68 -30.58
C ASP A 1063 23.12 -21.78 -30.18
N GLY A 1064 23.02 -21.35 -28.92
CA GLY A 1064 21.95 -20.46 -28.50
C GLY A 1064 21.96 -20.02 -27.04
N LEU A 1065 20.98 -19.17 -26.72
CA LEU A 1065 20.60 -18.75 -25.37
C LEU A 1065 19.20 -19.28 -25.05
N THR A 1066 19.05 -19.94 -23.91
CA THR A 1066 17.78 -20.46 -23.41
C THR A 1066 17.47 -19.96 -21.99
N LEU A 1067 16.20 -20.02 -21.60
CA LEU A 1067 15.75 -19.86 -20.21
C LEU A 1067 15.28 -21.21 -19.65
N SER A 1068 15.51 -21.46 -18.37
CA SER A 1068 14.97 -22.63 -17.66
C SER A 1068 13.44 -22.59 -17.50
N GLU A 1069 12.77 -23.74 -17.51
CA GLU A 1069 11.38 -23.85 -17.08
C GLU A 1069 11.14 -23.47 -15.60
N SER A 1070 9.88 -23.29 -15.21
CA SER A 1070 9.44 -23.00 -13.84
C SER A 1070 8.93 -24.27 -13.15
N LEU A 1071 9.69 -24.81 -12.17
CA LEU A 1071 9.39 -26.07 -11.48
C LEU A 1071 8.44 -25.90 -10.28
N GLY A 1072 7.32 -25.21 -10.47
CA GLY A 1072 6.28 -25.02 -9.45
C GLY A 1072 6.77 -24.24 -8.22
N SER A 1073 6.94 -24.93 -7.09
CA SER A 1073 7.53 -24.37 -5.86
C SER A 1073 9.06 -24.20 -5.95
N TRP A 1074 9.71 -24.85 -6.90
CA TRP A 1074 11.09 -24.53 -7.26
C TRP A 1074 11.12 -23.41 -8.30
N HIS A 1075 11.36 -22.21 -7.78
CA HIS A 1075 11.58 -20.95 -8.49
C HIS A 1075 12.87 -20.98 -9.34
N ALA A 1076 12.88 -21.83 -10.36
CA ALA A 1076 14.01 -21.99 -11.27
C ALA A 1076 14.13 -20.79 -12.24
N ASP A 1077 13.04 -20.14 -12.60
CA ASP A 1077 13.02 -18.91 -13.39
C ASP A 1077 13.36 -17.66 -12.54
N SER A 1078 12.60 -17.41 -11.46
CA SER A 1078 12.90 -16.36 -10.47
C SER A 1078 12.15 -16.57 -9.15
N ASN A 1079 12.79 -16.19 -8.03
CA ASN A 1079 12.19 -16.10 -6.69
C ASN A 1079 11.51 -14.74 -6.42
N ARG A 1080 11.44 -13.86 -7.42
CA ARG A 1080 10.67 -12.62 -7.43
C ARG A 1080 9.41 -12.82 -8.29
N PRO A 1081 8.19 -12.78 -7.72
CA PRO A 1081 6.95 -12.99 -8.48
C PRO A 1081 6.81 -12.09 -9.70
N GLU A 1082 7.32 -10.86 -9.61
CA GLU A 1082 7.28 -9.82 -10.63
C GLU A 1082 8.14 -10.23 -11.84
N VAL A 1083 9.37 -10.69 -11.56
CA VAL A 1083 10.35 -11.13 -12.56
C VAL A 1083 9.91 -12.47 -13.17
N ALA A 1084 9.44 -13.41 -12.34
CA ALA A 1084 8.87 -14.68 -12.79
C ALA A 1084 7.66 -14.46 -13.72
N SER A 1085 6.79 -13.50 -13.41
CA SER A 1085 5.63 -13.15 -14.26
C SER A 1085 6.06 -12.73 -15.67
N VAL A 1086 6.99 -11.78 -15.78
CA VAL A 1086 7.50 -11.30 -17.08
C VAL A 1086 8.27 -12.38 -17.84
N ILE A 1087 9.06 -13.23 -17.15
CA ILE A 1087 9.72 -14.38 -17.77
C ILE A 1087 8.69 -15.34 -18.39
N ARG A 1088 7.65 -15.71 -17.62
CA ARG A 1088 6.61 -16.65 -18.04
C ARG A 1088 5.75 -16.11 -19.18
N SER A 1089 5.36 -14.83 -19.14
CA SER A 1089 4.46 -14.24 -20.15
C SER A 1089 5.14 -14.05 -21.51
N ASP A 1090 6.39 -13.56 -21.51
CA ASP A 1090 7.02 -13.03 -22.72
C ASP A 1090 8.05 -14.00 -23.34
N TYR A 1091 8.57 -14.94 -22.56
CA TYR A 1091 9.71 -15.78 -22.95
C TYR A 1091 9.44 -17.28 -22.91
N LEU A 1092 8.73 -17.81 -21.90
CA LEU A 1092 8.45 -19.26 -21.76
C LEU A 1092 7.27 -19.74 -22.62
N THR A 1093 7.30 -19.42 -23.92
CA THR A 1093 6.23 -19.73 -24.88
C THR A 1093 6.44 -21.11 -25.55
N PRO A 1094 5.39 -21.92 -25.80
CA PRO A 1094 5.53 -23.24 -26.43
C PRO A 1094 6.26 -23.27 -27.79
N SER A 1095 6.18 -22.19 -28.58
CA SER A 1095 6.92 -22.04 -29.84
C SER A 1095 8.43 -21.83 -29.69
N ARG A 1096 8.93 -21.70 -28.45
CA ARG A 1096 10.35 -21.65 -28.08
C ARG A 1096 10.76 -22.86 -27.22
N GLU A 1097 9.83 -23.75 -26.87
CA GLU A 1097 10.09 -24.85 -25.96
C GLU A 1097 10.98 -25.91 -26.62
N MET A 1098 12.01 -26.33 -25.90
CA MET A 1098 12.91 -27.41 -26.27
C MET A 1098 13.04 -28.38 -25.09
N GLU A 1099 12.65 -29.62 -25.30
CA GLU A 1099 12.91 -30.70 -24.35
C GLU A 1099 14.40 -31.09 -24.42
N LEU A 1100 15.04 -31.17 -23.26
CA LEU A 1100 16.43 -31.60 -23.16
C LEU A 1100 16.53 -33.11 -23.34
N ALA A 1101 17.54 -33.57 -24.08
CA ALA A 1101 17.75 -34.99 -24.37
C ALA A 1101 18.01 -35.84 -23.11
N GLU A 1102 18.54 -35.21 -22.05
CA GLU A 1102 18.66 -35.76 -20.71
C GLU A 1102 18.17 -34.73 -19.68
N GLN A 1103 17.64 -35.20 -18.55
CA GLN A 1103 17.19 -34.32 -17.46
C GLN A 1103 18.40 -33.62 -16.81
N PHE A 1104 18.53 -32.31 -17.02
CA PHE A 1104 19.69 -31.54 -16.59
C PHE A 1104 19.56 -31.17 -15.10
N PRO A 1105 20.40 -31.68 -14.19
CA PRO A 1105 20.29 -31.39 -12.76
C PRO A 1105 20.54 -29.90 -12.48
N ILE A 1106 19.83 -29.34 -11.50
CA ILE A 1106 20.00 -27.96 -10.99
C ILE A 1106 19.99 -27.87 -9.45
N ALA A 1107 19.84 -29.02 -8.77
CA ALA A 1107 20.19 -29.33 -7.38
C ALA A 1107 20.13 -30.86 -7.20
N SER A 1108 20.56 -31.39 -6.05
CA SER A 1108 20.71 -32.83 -5.79
C SER A 1108 19.46 -33.71 -6.07
N ASN A 1109 18.25 -33.13 -6.00
CA ASN A 1109 16.98 -33.81 -6.26
C ASN A 1109 16.08 -33.02 -7.23
N THR A 1110 16.64 -32.16 -8.09
CA THR A 1110 15.84 -31.27 -8.94
C THR A 1110 16.50 -31.07 -10.29
N HIS A 1111 15.73 -31.28 -11.36
CA HIS A 1111 16.21 -31.30 -12.74
C HIS A 1111 15.34 -30.42 -13.62
N ILE A 1112 15.95 -29.83 -14.66
CA ILE A 1112 15.28 -29.19 -15.78
C ILE A 1112 15.11 -30.22 -16.89
N SER A 1113 13.89 -30.34 -17.39
CA SER A 1113 13.51 -31.16 -18.56
C SER A 1113 13.25 -30.30 -19.80
N LYS A 1114 12.83 -29.04 -19.62
CA LYS A 1114 12.45 -28.10 -20.67
C LYS A 1114 13.17 -26.77 -20.52
N VAL A 1115 13.61 -26.24 -21.65
CA VAL A 1115 14.19 -24.89 -21.77
C VAL A 1115 13.54 -24.12 -22.90
N TYR A 1116 13.62 -22.79 -22.87
CA TYR A 1116 12.93 -21.92 -23.81
C TYR A 1116 13.93 -21.06 -24.58
N LEU A 1117 14.02 -21.29 -25.90
CA LEU A 1117 15.00 -20.70 -26.82
C LEU A 1117 14.72 -19.21 -27.07
N PHE A 1118 15.57 -18.34 -26.54
CA PHE A 1118 15.50 -16.89 -26.74
C PHE A 1118 16.30 -16.42 -27.97
N TRP A 1119 17.46 -17.02 -28.19
CA TRP A 1119 18.31 -16.75 -29.34
C TRP A 1119 18.95 -18.04 -29.82
N GLU A 1120 19.03 -18.20 -31.13
CA GLU A 1120 19.72 -19.29 -31.80
C GLU A 1120 20.78 -18.69 -32.73
N LYS A 1121 21.97 -19.29 -32.74
CA LYS A 1121 23.01 -19.05 -33.73
C LYS A 1121 22.45 -19.46 -35.07
N GLN A 1122 22.14 -18.48 -35.93
CA GLN A 1122 21.74 -18.80 -37.30
C GLN A 1122 22.88 -19.57 -37.96
N GLN A 1123 22.66 -20.88 -38.16
CA GLN A 1123 23.51 -21.68 -39.01
C GLN A 1123 23.52 -21.00 -40.37
N GLU A 1124 24.69 -20.53 -40.82
CA GLU A 1124 24.85 -20.11 -42.20
C GLU A 1124 24.43 -21.30 -43.06
N LYS A 1125 23.36 -21.13 -43.83
CA LYS A 1125 22.92 -22.14 -44.80
C LYS A 1125 23.97 -22.17 -45.91
N VAL A 1126 25.01 -22.98 -45.71
CA VAL A 1126 26.05 -23.30 -46.68
C VAL A 1126 25.34 -23.69 -47.98
N LYS A 1127 25.61 -22.92 -49.03
CA LYS A 1127 24.62 -22.63 -50.08
C LYS A 1127 24.98 -23.24 -51.43
#